data_AF-A0A673C708-F1
#
_entry.id   AF-A0A673C708-F1
#
_cell.length_a   1.000
_cell.length_b   1.000
_cell.length_c   1.000
_cell.angle_alpha   90.00
_cell.angle_beta   90.00
_cell.angle_gamma   90.00
#
_symmetry.space_group_name_H-M   'P 1'
#
loop_
_entity.id
_entity.type
_entity.pdbx_description
1 polymer ?
#
loop_
_entity_poly.entity_id
_entity_poly.type
_entity_poly.pdbx_seq_one_letter_code
_entity_poly.pdbx_strand_id
1 'polypeptide(L)'
;MTAPGVCMSILNARHSKDGRRTVTNPEKFLNQDYQQLKQYCLIRRVRYIDDMFPPDKTSIGEDILTPSDLNRVQWLRPAKIVSNPSFVVDGVSRFDFGQGMVGDCWLLASIGALTFQDHIFQQVVPLEQTFDDDDYCGLFHFRFWRFGRWVDVIIDDKLPTINGRLIFVHSKDLTEFWPALLEKAYAKVCGSYSDMNAGTPAEALVDFTGGVHMCVNLSHPPPNLWDLMLRAGQSKSLMGCGTHQGETSANTVLPNGLVQGHAYTVTGVKQLVSQGTVVNLVRLWNPWGKGEWNGDWSDQSPLWQTVSPQDREMCREVADDGEFWMLMEDFCKFYSDLDICCLCPEFLDGSSSCHWNTSFYEGRWVAGTTAGGCMNNMDSFWTNPQYRVKIESLLGDCAKTQGGKNMLVSLMQKPDKRNRRLVENLYIGFSVFEVPDEYKREMGKFPQSFFKTNRPVVQTKPYMDAREVMEFMMLKPGDYLIVPSTYGPNETASFLLTILAKAETHVHENSGGHNHEHKHAEEPMAVENGGNDDNKKTLFRQFSDKYEEVDAEQLQKLLNENILKGDLKAGGFSVDACRSMVALMDTSVTGKLNSQEFVRLWKKVVTYKDIFFRTDVSRTGTLSLSELRNAIMAIGMRVSDDMLNLMALRYGASTGHMTLESFISLVLRFECMYKIFKQLSDGMTMALRESEWMYISMYT
;
A
#
# COMPACT_ATOMS: atom_id res chain seq x y z
N MET A 1 -17.47 17.21 -7.60
CA MET A 1 -15.99 17.08 -7.54
C MET A 1 -15.65 16.24 -6.32
N THR A 2 -14.75 15.27 -6.46
CA THR A 2 -14.21 14.52 -5.32
C THR A 2 -13.37 15.44 -4.44
N ALA A 3 -13.29 15.14 -3.13
CA ALA A 3 -12.46 15.93 -2.23
C ALA A 3 -10.97 15.86 -2.66
N PRO A 4 -10.19 16.96 -2.53
CA PRO A 4 -8.77 16.98 -2.87
C PRO A 4 -7.93 15.94 -2.10
N GLY A 5 -6.81 15.51 -2.67
CA GLY A 5 -6.00 14.39 -2.15
C GLY A 5 -5.55 14.53 -0.68
N VAL A 6 -5.22 15.74 -0.22
CA VAL A 6 -4.87 15.98 1.20
C VAL A 6 -6.08 15.80 2.12
N CYS A 7 -7.26 16.26 1.70
CA CYS A 7 -8.51 16.06 2.44
C CYS A 7 -8.84 14.57 2.55
N MET A 8 -8.75 13.85 1.43
CA MET A 8 -8.93 12.39 1.42
C MET A 8 -7.91 11.69 2.32
N SER A 9 -6.65 12.11 2.33
CA SER A 9 -5.61 11.53 3.19
C SER A 9 -5.88 11.76 4.68
N ILE A 10 -6.35 12.95 5.07
CA ILE A 10 -6.75 13.26 6.44
C ILE A 10 -7.98 12.45 6.86
N LEU A 11 -9.00 12.38 5.99
CA LEU A 11 -10.18 11.55 6.22
C LEU A 11 -9.78 10.08 6.40
N ASN A 12 -8.95 9.56 5.51
CA ASN A 12 -8.41 8.22 5.57
C ASN A 12 -7.65 7.94 6.89
N ALA A 13 -6.79 8.85 7.32
CA ALA A 13 -6.05 8.74 8.59
C ALA A 13 -6.97 8.75 9.81
N ARG A 14 -8.02 9.59 9.80
CA ARG A 14 -9.05 9.62 10.86
C ARG A 14 -9.89 8.34 10.87
N HIS A 15 -10.32 7.90 9.69
CA HIS A 15 -11.08 6.67 9.50
C HIS A 15 -10.32 5.42 9.97
N SER A 16 -9.00 5.40 9.82
CA SER A 16 -8.15 4.33 10.36
C SER A 16 -8.16 4.27 11.90
N LYS A 17 -8.43 5.38 12.61
CA LYS A 17 -8.58 5.41 14.07
C LYS A 17 -10.00 5.03 14.53
N ASP A 18 -11.00 5.21 13.67
CA ASP A 18 -12.42 4.91 13.92
C ASP A 18 -12.83 3.46 13.54
N GLY A 19 -11.88 2.59 13.18
CA GLY A 19 -12.14 1.19 12.83
C GLY A 19 -12.68 0.95 11.40
N ARG A 20 -12.68 1.96 10.52
CA ARG A 20 -12.84 1.75 9.06
C ARG A 20 -11.55 1.15 8.50
N ARG A 21 -11.65 0.31 7.45
CA ARG A 21 -10.58 -0.55 6.84
C ARG A 21 -10.47 -1.97 7.40
N THR A 22 -11.34 -2.31 8.33
CA THR A 22 -11.47 -3.68 8.87
C THR A 22 -12.36 -4.53 7.96
N VAL A 23 -12.28 -5.86 8.11
CA VAL A 23 -13.17 -6.80 7.41
C VAL A 23 -14.66 -6.45 7.61
N THR A 24 -15.01 -5.97 8.81
CA THR A 24 -16.37 -5.60 9.20
C THR A 24 -16.82 -4.25 8.66
N ASN A 25 -15.88 -3.39 8.24
CA ASN A 25 -16.17 -2.06 7.69
C ASN A 25 -15.17 -1.72 6.56
N PRO A 26 -15.27 -2.44 5.42
CA PRO A 26 -14.35 -2.29 4.30
C PRO A 26 -14.50 -0.92 3.61
N GLU A 27 -13.43 -0.45 2.97
CA GLU A 27 -13.47 0.72 2.09
C GLU A 27 -14.27 0.41 0.82
N LYS A 28 -15.05 1.38 0.35
CA LYS A 28 -15.87 1.24 -0.87
C LYS A 28 -14.99 1.33 -2.11
N PHE A 29 -14.82 0.21 -2.82
CA PHE A 29 -14.04 0.23 -4.06
C PHE A 29 -14.72 1.11 -5.11
N LEU A 30 -13.96 2.04 -5.71
CA LEU A 30 -14.46 3.01 -6.69
C LEU A 30 -15.68 3.82 -6.20
N ASN A 31 -15.80 4.02 -4.88
CA ASN A 31 -16.90 4.71 -4.20
C ASN A 31 -18.29 4.07 -4.42
N GLN A 32 -18.36 2.78 -4.75
CA GLN A 32 -19.62 2.05 -4.89
C GLN A 32 -20.07 1.49 -3.52
N ASP A 33 -21.35 1.63 -3.19
CA ASP A 33 -21.94 1.15 -1.94
C ASP A 33 -22.96 0.04 -2.22
N TYR A 34 -22.69 -1.17 -1.69
CA TYR A 34 -23.48 -2.36 -2.02
C TYR A 34 -24.94 -2.20 -1.58
N GLN A 35 -25.17 -1.73 -0.35
CA GLN A 35 -26.51 -1.59 0.21
C GLN A 35 -27.32 -0.52 -0.52
N GLN A 36 -26.71 0.63 -0.81
CA GLN A 36 -27.37 1.71 -1.56
C GLN A 36 -27.72 1.28 -2.99
N LEU A 37 -26.78 0.62 -3.68
CA LEU A 37 -27.01 0.14 -5.06
C LEU A 37 -28.05 -0.96 -5.10
N LYS A 38 -28.00 -1.92 -4.17
CA LYS A 38 -28.99 -3.00 -4.05
C LYS A 38 -30.38 -2.43 -3.81
N GLN A 39 -30.52 -1.55 -2.83
CA GLN A 39 -31.79 -0.89 -2.52
C GLN A 39 -32.32 -0.10 -3.73
N TYR A 40 -31.46 0.66 -4.41
CA TYR A 40 -31.83 1.40 -5.63
C TYR A 40 -32.36 0.45 -6.72
N CYS A 41 -31.64 -0.62 -7.01
CA CYS A 41 -32.00 -1.58 -8.05
C CYS A 41 -33.30 -2.31 -7.74
N LEU A 42 -33.50 -2.74 -6.49
CA LEU A 42 -34.73 -3.39 -6.04
C LEU A 42 -35.94 -2.45 -6.12
N ILE A 43 -35.83 -1.21 -5.61
CA ILE A 43 -36.92 -0.21 -5.67
C ILE A 43 -37.30 0.10 -7.12
N ARG A 44 -36.30 0.28 -8.00
CA ARG A 44 -36.51 0.62 -9.41
C ARG A 44 -36.86 -0.60 -10.27
N ARG A 45 -36.76 -1.82 -9.72
CA ARG A 45 -36.91 -3.09 -10.45
C ARG A 45 -36.02 -3.18 -11.69
N VAL A 46 -34.77 -2.73 -11.54
CA VAL A 46 -33.75 -2.79 -12.60
C VAL A 46 -32.65 -3.76 -12.22
N ARG A 47 -32.04 -4.39 -13.24
CA ARG A 47 -30.85 -5.21 -13.04
C ARG A 47 -29.62 -4.31 -13.04
N TYR A 48 -28.74 -4.47 -12.07
CA TYR A 48 -27.50 -3.71 -11.97
C TYR A 48 -26.58 -3.97 -13.17
N ILE A 49 -25.95 -2.90 -13.65
CA ILE A 49 -24.88 -2.92 -14.65
C ILE A 49 -23.75 -2.10 -14.06
N ASP A 50 -22.55 -2.65 -14.07
CA ASP A 50 -21.39 -2.02 -13.46
C ASP A 50 -20.67 -1.10 -14.45
N ASP A 51 -20.98 0.19 -14.40
CA ASP A 51 -20.32 1.19 -15.25
C ASP A 51 -18.82 1.32 -14.98
N MET A 52 -18.34 0.85 -13.81
CA MET A 52 -16.93 0.89 -13.43
C MET A 52 -16.15 -0.36 -13.86
N PHE A 53 -16.84 -1.37 -14.39
CA PHE A 53 -16.27 -2.58 -15.00
C PHE A 53 -17.23 -3.10 -16.07
N PRO A 54 -17.37 -2.35 -17.19
CA PRO A 54 -18.46 -2.55 -18.14
C PRO A 54 -18.37 -3.93 -18.82
N PRO A 55 -19.51 -4.55 -19.16
CA PRO A 55 -19.55 -5.86 -19.83
C PRO A 55 -19.19 -5.75 -21.32
N ASP A 56 -17.96 -5.32 -21.62
CA ASP A 56 -17.43 -5.15 -22.96
C ASP A 56 -15.94 -5.57 -23.04
N LYS A 57 -15.31 -5.33 -24.20
CA LYS A 57 -13.92 -5.71 -24.48
C LYS A 57 -12.89 -5.05 -23.55
N THR A 58 -13.19 -3.90 -22.94
CA THR A 58 -12.27 -3.18 -22.05
C THR A 58 -12.04 -3.94 -20.74
N SER A 59 -13.09 -4.57 -20.21
CA SER A 59 -13.00 -5.41 -19.00
C SER A 59 -12.34 -6.76 -19.26
N ILE A 60 -12.35 -7.26 -20.51
CA ILE A 60 -11.56 -8.44 -20.92
C ILE A 60 -10.09 -8.05 -20.97
N GLY A 61 -9.76 -6.96 -21.65
CA GLY A 61 -8.39 -6.53 -21.88
C GLY A 61 -7.77 -7.15 -23.14
N GLU A 62 -6.46 -6.96 -23.28
CA GLU A 62 -5.71 -7.32 -24.50
C GLU A 62 -4.99 -8.67 -24.34
N ASP A 63 -4.65 -9.29 -25.47
CA ASP A 63 -3.74 -10.45 -25.59
C ASP A 63 -4.17 -11.78 -24.94
N ILE A 64 -5.33 -11.87 -24.28
CA ILE A 64 -5.87 -13.17 -23.82
C ILE A 64 -6.65 -13.90 -24.91
N LEU A 65 -7.37 -13.16 -25.75
CA LEU A 65 -8.22 -13.70 -26.81
C LEU A 65 -7.75 -13.25 -28.18
N THR A 66 -7.89 -14.12 -29.18
CA THR A 66 -7.70 -13.72 -30.57
C THR A 66 -8.74 -12.66 -30.96
N PRO A 67 -8.46 -11.76 -31.92
CA PRO A 67 -9.45 -10.80 -32.39
C PRO A 67 -10.76 -11.45 -32.88
N SER A 68 -10.67 -12.68 -33.43
CA SER A 68 -11.83 -13.44 -33.87
C SER A 68 -12.68 -13.91 -32.69
N ASP A 69 -12.06 -14.46 -31.64
CA ASP A 69 -12.78 -14.89 -30.45
C ASP A 69 -13.34 -13.72 -29.65
N LEU A 70 -12.59 -12.62 -29.54
CA LEU A 70 -13.06 -11.40 -28.89
C LEU A 70 -14.36 -10.86 -29.50
N ASN A 71 -14.46 -10.89 -30.84
CA ASN A 71 -15.68 -10.48 -31.56
C ASN A 71 -16.87 -11.43 -31.35
N ARG A 72 -16.63 -12.66 -30.89
CA ARG A 72 -17.67 -13.65 -30.57
C ARG A 72 -18.13 -13.59 -29.12
N VAL A 73 -17.43 -12.83 -28.26
CA VAL A 73 -17.77 -12.76 -26.83
C VAL A 73 -19.12 -12.09 -26.63
N GLN A 74 -19.97 -12.75 -25.84
CA GLN A 74 -21.25 -12.25 -25.37
C GLN A 74 -21.27 -12.22 -23.85
N TRP A 75 -21.68 -11.10 -23.28
CA TRP A 75 -21.79 -10.93 -21.83
C TRP A 75 -23.20 -11.28 -21.34
N LEU A 76 -23.34 -12.51 -20.84
CA LEU A 76 -24.62 -13.11 -20.43
C LEU A 76 -24.72 -13.17 -18.91
N ARG A 77 -25.93 -13.01 -18.37
CA ARG A 77 -26.20 -13.29 -16.95
C ARG A 77 -26.40 -14.80 -16.76
N PRO A 78 -26.13 -15.37 -15.57
CA PRO A 78 -26.38 -16.78 -15.25
C PRO A 78 -27.75 -17.30 -15.68
N ALA A 79 -28.82 -16.54 -15.45
CA ALA A 79 -30.19 -16.89 -15.87
C ALA A 79 -30.42 -16.94 -17.39
N LYS A 80 -29.45 -16.54 -18.21
CA LYS A 80 -29.45 -16.71 -19.68
C LYS A 80 -28.56 -17.87 -20.14
N ILE A 81 -27.74 -18.41 -19.24
CA ILE A 81 -26.82 -19.53 -19.49
C ILE A 81 -27.50 -20.83 -19.06
N VAL A 82 -28.13 -20.84 -17.88
CA VAL A 82 -28.83 -21.99 -17.28
C VAL A 82 -30.18 -21.59 -16.69
N SER A 83 -31.04 -22.57 -16.45
CA SER A 83 -32.42 -22.35 -15.99
C SER A 83 -32.52 -21.90 -14.53
N ASN A 84 -31.75 -22.51 -13.64
CA ASN A 84 -31.80 -22.28 -12.19
C ASN A 84 -30.39 -21.98 -11.67
N PRO A 85 -29.87 -20.76 -11.89
CA PRO A 85 -28.55 -20.39 -11.38
C PRO A 85 -28.59 -20.30 -9.85
N SER A 86 -27.53 -20.76 -9.21
CA SER A 86 -27.28 -20.73 -7.78
C SER A 86 -25.94 -20.06 -7.52
N PHE A 87 -25.83 -19.38 -6.37
CA PHE A 87 -24.56 -18.76 -6.01
C PHE A 87 -23.57 -19.85 -5.60
N VAL A 88 -23.97 -20.70 -4.67
CA VAL A 88 -23.22 -21.85 -4.13
C VAL A 88 -24.12 -23.09 -4.20
N VAL A 89 -23.57 -24.25 -4.55
CA VAL A 89 -24.27 -25.54 -4.60
C VAL A 89 -23.54 -26.55 -3.72
N ASP A 90 -24.24 -27.13 -2.75
CA ASP A 90 -23.71 -28.19 -1.87
C ASP A 90 -22.43 -27.84 -1.07
N GLY A 91 -22.24 -26.54 -0.78
CA GLY A 91 -21.09 -26.04 -0.02
C GLY A 91 -20.02 -25.47 -0.93
N VAL A 92 -18.83 -25.22 -0.39
CA VAL A 92 -17.71 -24.68 -1.15
C VAL A 92 -16.53 -25.64 -1.07
N SER A 93 -15.93 -25.93 -2.22
CA SER A 93 -14.81 -26.83 -2.37
C SER A 93 -13.86 -26.37 -3.47
N ARG A 94 -12.57 -26.67 -3.32
CA ARG A 94 -11.58 -26.54 -4.41
C ARG A 94 -12.01 -27.30 -5.66
N PHE A 95 -12.77 -28.39 -5.51
CA PHE A 95 -13.22 -29.21 -6.64
C PHE A 95 -14.38 -28.60 -7.43
N ASP A 96 -14.98 -27.51 -6.94
CA ASP A 96 -16.10 -26.85 -7.60
C ASP A 96 -15.69 -26.28 -8.94
N PHE A 97 -14.47 -25.78 -9.10
CA PHE A 97 -14.07 -25.00 -10.28
C PHE A 97 -12.82 -25.53 -10.97
N GLY A 98 -12.64 -25.08 -12.21
CA GLY A 98 -11.43 -25.29 -12.99
C GLY A 98 -11.04 -24.03 -13.78
N GLN A 99 -9.74 -23.89 -14.04
CA GLN A 99 -9.20 -22.77 -14.81
C GLN A 99 -9.77 -22.69 -16.22
N GLY A 100 -10.13 -21.47 -16.63
CA GLY A 100 -10.50 -21.15 -18.01
C GLY A 100 -9.32 -20.73 -18.88
N MET A 101 -9.52 -19.74 -19.74
CA MET A 101 -8.52 -19.29 -20.71
C MET A 101 -7.49 -18.27 -20.17
N VAL A 102 -7.70 -17.70 -18.98
CA VAL A 102 -6.76 -16.73 -18.38
C VAL A 102 -5.62 -17.47 -17.69
N GLY A 103 -4.40 -16.95 -17.74
CA GLY A 103 -3.25 -17.46 -17.00
C GLY A 103 -3.24 -17.02 -15.53
N ASP A 104 -4.35 -17.22 -14.81
CA ASP A 104 -4.55 -16.82 -13.41
C ASP A 104 -4.48 -18.00 -12.43
N CYS A 105 -3.79 -19.08 -12.79
CA CYS A 105 -3.59 -20.26 -11.95
C CYS A 105 -3.18 -19.94 -10.49
N TRP A 106 -2.39 -18.89 -10.30
CA TRP A 106 -1.95 -18.39 -8.99
C TRP A 106 -3.11 -17.94 -8.10
N LEU A 107 -4.12 -17.28 -8.69
CA LEU A 107 -5.35 -16.88 -8.02
C LEU A 107 -6.17 -18.12 -7.67
N LEU A 108 -6.34 -19.03 -8.63
CA LEU A 108 -7.17 -20.23 -8.48
C LEU A 108 -6.60 -21.23 -7.47
N ALA A 109 -5.29 -21.44 -7.46
CA ALA A 109 -4.59 -22.22 -6.43
C ALA A 109 -4.78 -21.57 -5.04
N SER A 110 -4.79 -20.24 -4.97
CA SER A 110 -5.02 -19.52 -3.71
C SER A 110 -6.48 -19.63 -3.25
N ILE A 111 -7.45 -19.60 -4.17
CA ILE A 111 -8.87 -19.88 -3.88
C ILE A 111 -9.03 -21.33 -3.40
N GLY A 112 -8.33 -22.28 -4.04
CA GLY A 112 -8.28 -23.67 -3.61
C GLY A 112 -7.84 -23.81 -2.16
N ALA A 113 -6.80 -23.08 -1.75
CA ALA A 113 -6.37 -23.02 -0.35
C ALA A 113 -7.47 -22.40 0.54
N LEU A 114 -8.10 -21.31 0.09
CA LEU A 114 -9.13 -20.57 0.81
C LEU A 114 -10.35 -21.43 1.16
N THR A 115 -10.70 -22.40 0.31
CA THR A 115 -11.83 -23.30 0.55
C THR A 115 -11.67 -24.17 1.79
N PHE A 116 -10.45 -24.35 2.32
CA PHE A 116 -10.23 -25.07 3.59
C PHE A 116 -10.45 -24.20 4.83
N GLN A 117 -10.68 -22.89 4.66
CA GLN A 117 -10.77 -21.91 5.73
C GLN A 117 -12.08 -21.13 5.68
N ASP A 118 -13.19 -21.80 6.05
CA ASP A 118 -14.57 -21.24 6.02
C ASP A 118 -14.67 -19.81 6.57
N HIS A 119 -14.00 -19.55 7.71
CA HIS A 119 -14.04 -18.26 8.38
C HIS A 119 -13.37 -17.13 7.59
N ILE A 120 -12.34 -17.43 6.79
CA ILE A 120 -11.66 -16.47 5.90
C ILE A 120 -12.43 -16.39 4.59
N PHE A 121 -12.88 -17.54 4.08
CA PHE A 121 -13.67 -17.62 2.87
C PHE A 121 -14.89 -16.71 2.95
N GLN A 122 -15.67 -16.77 4.03
CA GLN A 122 -16.85 -15.91 4.24
C GLN A 122 -16.53 -14.42 4.36
N GLN A 123 -15.28 -14.05 4.67
CA GLN A 123 -14.85 -12.65 4.67
C GLN A 123 -14.65 -12.14 3.25
N VAL A 124 -14.07 -12.97 2.38
CA VAL A 124 -13.82 -12.66 0.97
C VAL A 124 -15.11 -12.79 0.14
N VAL A 125 -15.89 -13.82 0.41
CA VAL A 125 -17.11 -14.21 -0.29
C VAL A 125 -18.28 -14.21 0.69
N PRO A 126 -19.00 -13.08 0.84
CA PRO A 126 -20.22 -13.03 1.64
C PRO A 126 -21.25 -14.03 1.10
N LEU A 127 -21.67 -14.99 1.93
CA LEU A 127 -22.53 -16.12 1.50
C LEU A 127 -24.03 -15.80 1.50
N GLU A 128 -24.42 -14.61 1.97
CA GLU A 128 -25.82 -14.14 1.96
C GLU A 128 -26.34 -13.75 0.57
N GLN A 129 -25.51 -13.88 -0.47
CA GLN A 129 -25.83 -13.49 -1.83
C GLN A 129 -26.62 -14.59 -2.54
N THR A 130 -27.65 -14.21 -3.30
CA THR A 130 -28.55 -15.18 -3.95
C THR A 130 -29.00 -14.75 -5.34
N PHE A 131 -29.46 -15.72 -6.13
CA PHE A 131 -30.19 -15.54 -7.38
C PHE A 131 -31.72 -15.58 -7.20
N ASP A 132 -32.22 -15.76 -5.97
CA ASP A 132 -33.65 -15.80 -5.68
C ASP A 132 -34.37 -14.49 -6.03
N ASP A 133 -35.52 -14.60 -6.68
CA ASP A 133 -36.21 -13.47 -7.34
C ASP A 133 -36.55 -12.28 -6.43
N ASP A 134 -36.79 -12.51 -5.14
CA ASP A 134 -37.21 -11.47 -4.20
C ASP A 134 -36.06 -10.51 -3.79
N ASP A 135 -34.81 -10.98 -3.86
CA ASP A 135 -33.62 -10.22 -3.43
C ASP A 135 -32.56 -10.09 -4.54
N TYR A 136 -32.76 -10.77 -5.66
CA TYR A 136 -31.87 -10.71 -6.81
C TYR A 136 -32.09 -9.44 -7.62
N CYS A 137 -31.01 -8.66 -7.82
CA CYS A 137 -30.98 -7.53 -8.75
C CYS A 137 -29.77 -7.56 -9.71
N GLY A 138 -29.11 -8.70 -9.87
CA GLY A 138 -27.92 -8.84 -10.72
C GLY A 138 -26.69 -8.12 -10.18
N LEU A 139 -26.59 -7.96 -8.86
CA LEU A 139 -25.54 -7.26 -8.11
C LEU A 139 -24.93 -8.23 -7.09
N PHE A 140 -23.61 -8.35 -7.12
CA PHE A 140 -22.84 -9.16 -6.18
C PHE A 140 -21.67 -8.34 -5.62
N HIS A 141 -21.08 -8.78 -4.51
CA HIS A 141 -19.90 -8.16 -3.95
C HIS A 141 -18.96 -9.17 -3.28
N PHE A 142 -17.69 -8.79 -3.22
CA PHE A 142 -16.59 -9.56 -2.69
C PHE A 142 -15.64 -8.63 -1.96
N ARG A 143 -14.88 -9.13 -0.99
CA ARG A 143 -13.93 -8.32 -0.22
C ARG A 143 -12.52 -8.80 -0.43
N PHE A 144 -11.61 -7.87 -0.65
CA PHE A 144 -10.19 -8.17 -0.77
C PHE A 144 -9.41 -7.24 0.14
N TRP A 145 -8.36 -7.76 0.75
CA TRP A 145 -7.36 -6.94 1.40
C TRP A 145 -6.44 -6.35 0.35
N ARG A 146 -6.21 -5.04 0.40
CA ARG A 146 -5.38 -4.29 -0.54
C ARG A 146 -4.49 -3.29 0.19
N PHE A 147 -3.23 -3.64 0.38
CA PHE A 147 -2.19 -2.72 0.87
C PHE A 147 -2.53 -2.05 2.21
N GLY A 148 -2.98 -2.85 3.18
CA GLY A 148 -3.28 -2.42 4.55
C GLY A 148 -4.77 -2.17 4.85
N ARG A 149 -5.67 -2.46 3.91
CA ARG A 149 -7.10 -2.17 4.07
C ARG A 149 -7.95 -3.20 3.35
N TRP A 150 -9.08 -3.55 3.96
CA TRP A 150 -10.14 -4.29 3.28
C TRP A 150 -10.93 -3.36 2.35
N VAL A 151 -11.19 -3.81 1.12
CA VAL A 151 -12.02 -3.12 0.13
C VAL A 151 -13.19 -4.01 -0.27
N ASP A 152 -14.38 -3.41 -0.39
CA ASP A 152 -15.61 -4.05 -0.86
C ASP A 152 -15.79 -3.76 -2.34
N VAL A 153 -15.81 -4.82 -3.15
CA VAL A 153 -15.80 -4.77 -4.61
C VAL A 153 -17.12 -5.29 -5.12
N ILE A 154 -17.88 -4.38 -5.72
CA ILE A 154 -19.21 -4.65 -6.24
C ILE A 154 -19.10 -4.95 -7.74
N ILE A 155 -19.84 -5.93 -8.23
CA ILE A 155 -19.91 -6.27 -9.65
C ILE A 155 -21.36 -6.54 -10.06
N ASP A 156 -21.66 -6.41 -11.34
CA ASP A 156 -22.82 -7.10 -11.91
C ASP A 156 -22.51 -8.58 -12.21
N ASP A 157 -23.53 -9.39 -12.45
CA ASP A 157 -23.38 -10.82 -12.76
C ASP A 157 -23.26 -11.15 -14.25
N LYS A 158 -22.99 -10.17 -15.13
CA LYS A 158 -22.71 -10.49 -16.54
C LYS A 158 -21.34 -11.14 -16.66
N LEU A 159 -21.29 -12.33 -17.23
CA LEU A 159 -20.06 -13.08 -17.43
C LEU A 159 -19.76 -13.22 -18.93
N PRO A 160 -18.48 -13.17 -19.34
CA PRO A 160 -18.08 -13.33 -20.72
C PRO A 160 -18.26 -14.78 -21.17
N THR A 161 -18.92 -14.96 -22.32
CA THR A 161 -19.22 -16.26 -22.89
C THR A 161 -18.92 -16.31 -24.38
N ILE A 162 -18.62 -17.49 -24.89
CA ILE A 162 -18.62 -17.79 -26.32
C ILE A 162 -19.58 -18.95 -26.54
N ASN A 163 -20.55 -18.78 -27.45
CA ASN A 163 -21.59 -19.78 -27.72
C ASN A 163 -22.35 -20.22 -26.44
N GLY A 164 -22.61 -19.29 -25.52
CA GLY A 164 -23.32 -19.56 -24.27
C GLY A 164 -22.49 -20.33 -23.21
N ARG A 165 -21.19 -20.53 -23.42
CA ARG A 165 -20.29 -21.15 -22.43
C ARG A 165 -19.34 -20.10 -21.86
N LEU A 166 -19.11 -20.15 -20.54
CA LEU A 166 -18.10 -19.34 -19.88
C LEU A 166 -16.72 -19.63 -20.49
N ILE A 167 -15.92 -18.59 -20.70
CA ILE A 167 -14.58 -18.71 -21.29
C ILE A 167 -13.46 -18.60 -20.25
N PHE A 168 -13.80 -18.13 -19.05
CA PHE A 168 -12.90 -18.03 -17.90
C PHE A 168 -13.29 -19.08 -16.86
N VAL A 169 -13.07 -18.82 -15.56
CA VAL A 169 -13.40 -19.77 -14.51
C VAL A 169 -14.88 -20.16 -14.57
N HIS A 170 -15.14 -21.44 -14.37
CA HIS A 170 -16.49 -21.99 -14.28
C HIS A 170 -16.52 -23.16 -13.30
N SER A 171 -17.70 -23.37 -12.71
CA SER A 171 -17.92 -24.54 -11.87
C SER A 171 -18.11 -25.80 -12.72
N LYS A 172 -17.81 -26.96 -12.14
CA LYS A 172 -18.15 -28.29 -12.66
C LYS A 172 -19.68 -28.48 -12.64
N ASP A 173 -20.36 -27.92 -11.64
CA ASP A 173 -21.82 -27.77 -11.67
C ASP A 173 -22.18 -26.54 -12.50
N LEU A 174 -22.88 -26.76 -13.61
CA LEU A 174 -23.26 -25.69 -14.54
C LEU A 174 -24.23 -24.66 -13.92
N THR A 175 -24.84 -24.98 -12.78
CA THR A 175 -25.75 -24.11 -12.04
C THR A 175 -25.05 -23.25 -10.99
N GLU A 176 -23.77 -23.46 -10.69
CA GLU A 176 -23.04 -22.72 -9.67
C GLU A 176 -22.14 -21.60 -10.25
N PHE A 177 -22.17 -20.41 -9.64
CA PHE A 177 -21.53 -19.21 -10.21
C PHE A 177 -20.61 -18.43 -9.28
N TRP A 178 -20.47 -18.77 -7.98
CA TRP A 178 -19.54 -18.06 -7.09
C TRP A 178 -18.09 -18.01 -7.61
N PRO A 179 -17.50 -19.05 -8.24
CA PRO A 179 -16.10 -18.98 -8.69
C PRO A 179 -15.91 -17.96 -9.81
N ALA A 180 -16.82 -17.97 -10.79
CA ALA A 180 -16.79 -17.05 -11.93
C ALA A 180 -17.03 -15.59 -11.50
N LEU A 181 -17.92 -15.37 -10.52
CA LEU A 181 -18.18 -14.04 -9.98
C LEU A 181 -17.01 -13.54 -9.12
N LEU A 182 -16.37 -14.41 -8.34
CA LEU A 182 -15.17 -14.07 -7.56
C LEU A 182 -14.00 -13.69 -8.48
N GLU A 183 -13.75 -14.49 -9.52
CA GLU A 183 -12.75 -14.19 -10.55
C GLU A 183 -13.04 -12.82 -11.20
N LYS A 184 -14.29 -12.55 -11.59
CA LYS A 184 -14.68 -11.25 -12.14
C LYS A 184 -14.41 -10.09 -11.19
N ALA A 185 -14.73 -10.23 -9.91
CA ALA A 185 -14.48 -9.20 -8.92
C ALA A 185 -12.99 -8.95 -8.73
N TYR A 186 -12.17 -10.00 -8.76
CA TYR A 186 -10.72 -9.86 -8.69
C TYR A 186 -10.14 -9.26 -9.98
N ALA A 187 -10.66 -9.62 -11.16
CA ALA A 187 -10.33 -8.99 -12.44
C ALA A 187 -10.61 -7.48 -12.41
N LYS A 188 -11.74 -7.08 -11.82
CA LYS A 188 -12.05 -5.68 -11.57
C LYS A 188 -11.03 -5.02 -10.64
N VAL A 189 -10.57 -5.67 -9.58
CA VAL A 189 -9.49 -5.13 -8.72
C VAL A 189 -8.19 -4.98 -9.51
N CYS A 190 -7.85 -5.94 -10.35
CA CYS A 190 -6.64 -5.90 -11.18
C CYS A 190 -6.72 -4.87 -12.31
N GLY A 191 -7.91 -4.57 -12.82
CA GLY A 191 -8.17 -3.60 -13.90
C GLY A 191 -8.97 -4.21 -15.06
N SER A 192 -8.63 -5.43 -15.46
CA SER A 192 -9.29 -6.26 -16.47
C SER A 192 -8.97 -7.75 -16.21
N TYR A 193 -9.59 -8.66 -16.96
CA TYR A 193 -9.17 -10.08 -16.95
C TYR A 193 -7.71 -10.23 -17.41
N SER A 194 -7.26 -9.43 -18.39
CA SER A 194 -5.86 -9.47 -18.88
C SER A 194 -4.86 -9.06 -17.82
N ASP A 195 -5.27 -8.19 -16.90
CA ASP A 195 -4.43 -7.72 -15.81
C ASP A 195 -4.21 -8.78 -14.72
N MET A 196 -4.96 -9.89 -14.73
CA MET A 196 -4.74 -11.04 -13.85
C MET A 196 -3.70 -12.03 -14.37
N ASN A 197 -3.31 -11.91 -15.64
CA ASN A 197 -2.35 -12.83 -16.24
C ASN A 197 -0.99 -12.73 -15.53
N ALA A 198 -0.43 -13.88 -15.18
CA ALA A 198 0.85 -14.04 -14.46
C ALA A 198 0.90 -13.35 -13.08
N GLY A 199 1.00 -14.16 -12.03
CA GLY A 199 1.14 -13.72 -10.65
C GLY A 199 1.61 -14.84 -9.75
N THR A 200 1.72 -14.56 -8.46
CA THR A 200 2.23 -15.51 -7.46
C THR A 200 1.14 -15.88 -6.45
N PRO A 201 1.09 -17.13 -5.95
CA PRO A 201 0.15 -17.50 -4.89
C PRO A 201 0.23 -16.56 -3.69
N ALA A 202 1.45 -16.16 -3.29
CA ALA A 202 1.71 -15.12 -2.31
C ALA A 202 0.79 -13.89 -2.43
N GLU A 203 0.67 -13.31 -3.63
CA GLU A 203 -0.15 -12.11 -3.86
C GLU A 203 -1.62 -12.33 -3.52
N ALA A 204 -2.21 -13.42 -4.04
CA ALA A 204 -3.63 -13.72 -3.85
C ALA A 204 -3.91 -14.14 -2.41
N LEU A 205 -3.05 -14.96 -1.82
CA LEU A 205 -3.17 -15.38 -0.43
C LEU A 205 -3.18 -14.19 0.53
N VAL A 206 -2.32 -13.19 0.31
CA VAL A 206 -2.33 -11.95 1.09
C VAL A 206 -3.58 -11.12 0.80
N ASP A 207 -4.00 -11.02 -0.46
CA ASP A 207 -5.22 -10.28 -0.81
C ASP A 207 -6.51 -10.93 -0.26
N PHE A 208 -6.51 -12.23 0.03
CA PHE A 208 -7.63 -12.92 0.65
C PHE A 208 -7.66 -12.85 2.18
N THR A 209 -6.55 -12.43 2.81
CA THR A 209 -6.41 -12.56 4.27
C THR A 209 -6.00 -11.25 4.96
N GLY A 210 -5.21 -10.41 4.30
CA GLY A 210 -4.40 -9.39 4.96
C GLY A 210 -3.41 -9.97 5.97
N GLY A 211 -3.13 -11.26 5.86
CA GLY A 211 -2.32 -12.03 6.79
C GLY A 211 -0.83 -11.90 6.52
N VAL A 212 -0.06 -12.60 7.34
CA VAL A 212 1.38 -12.75 7.22
C VAL A 212 1.67 -13.83 6.21
N HIS A 213 2.33 -13.43 5.13
CA HIS A 213 2.89 -14.34 4.15
C HIS A 213 4.33 -14.71 4.51
N MET A 214 4.71 -15.94 4.17
CA MET A 214 6.09 -16.40 4.11
C MET A 214 6.35 -17.22 2.86
N CYS A 215 7.51 -16.99 2.25
CA CYS A 215 7.97 -17.77 1.11
C CYS A 215 9.19 -18.62 1.51
N VAL A 216 9.18 -19.89 1.17
CA VAL A 216 10.30 -20.82 1.35
C VAL A 216 10.84 -21.22 -0.01
N ASN A 217 12.13 -20.97 -0.26
CA ASN A 217 12.81 -21.46 -1.44
C ASN A 217 13.03 -22.98 -1.30
N LEU A 218 12.36 -23.76 -2.15
CA LEU A 218 12.40 -25.23 -2.09
C LEU A 218 13.66 -25.83 -2.72
N SER A 219 14.40 -25.06 -3.53
CA SER A 219 15.74 -25.46 -3.99
C SER A 219 16.79 -25.43 -2.87
N HIS A 220 16.54 -24.66 -1.80
CA HIS A 220 17.38 -24.60 -0.60
C HIS A 220 16.50 -24.64 0.67
N PRO A 221 15.81 -25.77 0.91
CA PRO A 221 14.80 -25.84 1.96
C PRO A 221 15.46 -25.81 3.36
N PRO A 222 14.81 -25.21 4.37
CA PRO A 222 15.31 -25.25 5.72
C PRO A 222 15.25 -26.68 6.29
N PRO A 223 16.17 -27.09 7.17
CA PRO A 223 16.19 -28.46 7.70
C PRO A 223 14.90 -28.90 8.41
N ASN A 224 14.12 -27.95 8.93
CA ASN A 224 12.87 -28.16 9.64
C ASN A 224 11.62 -27.91 8.78
N LEU A 225 11.74 -27.95 7.44
CA LEU A 225 10.63 -27.65 6.53
C LEU A 225 9.38 -28.52 6.79
N TRP A 226 9.56 -29.81 7.08
CA TRP A 226 8.45 -30.70 7.40
C TRP A 226 7.65 -30.24 8.64
N ASP A 227 8.35 -29.96 9.74
CA ASP A 227 7.73 -29.48 10.98
C ASP A 227 7.07 -28.12 10.80
N LEU A 228 7.63 -27.27 9.94
CA LEU A 228 7.04 -25.99 9.56
C LEU A 228 5.71 -26.19 8.82
N MET A 229 5.66 -27.04 7.79
CA MET A 229 4.44 -27.33 7.04
C MET A 229 3.37 -28.00 7.91
N LEU A 230 3.78 -28.92 8.80
CA LEU A 230 2.87 -29.58 9.73
C LEU A 230 2.21 -28.56 10.67
N ARG A 231 3.01 -27.67 11.27
CA ARG A 231 2.48 -26.60 12.14
C ARG A 231 1.61 -25.61 11.37
N ALA A 232 1.99 -25.26 10.14
CA ALA A 232 1.20 -24.38 9.28
C ALA A 232 -0.19 -24.98 8.99
N GLY A 233 -0.25 -26.27 8.62
CA GLY A 233 -1.49 -26.99 8.41
C GLY A 233 -2.36 -27.08 9.68
N GLN A 234 -1.76 -27.38 10.83
CA GLN A 234 -2.46 -27.40 12.13
C GLN A 234 -3.00 -26.02 12.53
N SER A 235 -2.27 -24.96 12.17
CA SER A 235 -2.64 -23.57 12.45
C SER A 235 -3.56 -22.98 11.39
N LYS A 236 -4.17 -23.82 10.54
CA LYS A 236 -5.14 -23.39 9.53
C LYS A 236 -4.59 -22.33 8.57
N SER A 237 -3.29 -22.40 8.30
CA SER A 237 -2.63 -21.53 7.31
C SER A 237 -2.99 -21.97 5.90
N LEU A 238 -3.03 -21.01 4.99
CA LEU A 238 -3.23 -21.25 3.57
C LEU A 238 -1.87 -21.51 2.94
N MET A 239 -1.77 -22.54 2.10
CA MET A 239 -0.50 -22.91 1.49
C MET A 239 -0.64 -23.09 -0.02
N GLY A 240 0.27 -22.48 -0.77
CA GLY A 240 0.40 -22.60 -2.22
C GLY A 240 1.86 -22.79 -2.61
N CYS A 241 2.10 -23.19 -3.85
CA CYS A 241 3.46 -23.41 -4.35
C CYS A 241 3.52 -23.25 -5.87
N GLY A 242 4.65 -22.82 -6.39
CA GLY A 242 4.93 -22.76 -7.82
C GLY A 242 5.88 -23.86 -8.31
N THR A 243 5.68 -24.34 -9.54
CA THR A 243 6.71 -25.09 -10.27
C THR A 243 7.67 -24.13 -10.97
N HIS A 244 8.91 -24.57 -11.20
CA HIS A 244 9.91 -23.78 -11.92
C HIS A 244 9.39 -23.29 -13.28
N GLN A 245 9.73 -22.07 -13.68
CA GLN A 245 9.41 -21.56 -15.02
C GLN A 245 10.12 -22.38 -16.11
N GLY A 246 9.44 -22.62 -17.23
CA GLY A 246 10.01 -23.26 -18.42
C GLY A 246 10.84 -22.31 -19.28
N GLU A 247 11.31 -22.81 -20.43
CA GLU A 247 12.02 -21.98 -21.41
C GLU A 247 11.15 -20.86 -22.00
N THR A 248 9.83 -21.09 -22.01
CA THR A 248 8.84 -20.10 -22.43
C THR A 248 7.96 -19.70 -21.24
N SER A 249 7.24 -18.58 -21.37
CA SER A 249 6.23 -18.16 -20.40
C SER A 249 4.97 -19.02 -20.39
N ALA A 250 4.83 -19.95 -21.33
CA ALA A 250 3.65 -20.81 -21.44
C ALA A 250 3.75 -22.04 -20.53
N ASN A 251 2.61 -22.41 -19.96
CA ASN A 251 2.49 -23.61 -19.14
C ASN A 251 2.69 -24.87 -20.00
N THR A 252 3.61 -25.74 -19.57
CA THR A 252 3.95 -26.97 -20.30
C THR A 252 3.75 -28.19 -19.41
N VAL A 253 2.99 -29.18 -19.86
CA VAL A 253 2.81 -30.44 -19.14
C VAL A 253 4.05 -31.31 -19.33
N LEU A 254 4.72 -31.66 -18.24
CA LEU A 254 5.91 -32.49 -18.21
C LEU A 254 5.54 -33.99 -18.30
N PRO A 255 6.49 -34.87 -18.69
CA PRO A 255 6.23 -36.31 -18.76
C PRO A 255 5.79 -36.97 -17.44
N ASN A 256 6.11 -36.34 -16.31
CA ASN A 256 5.71 -36.78 -14.98
C ASN A 256 4.29 -36.30 -14.57
N GLY A 257 3.58 -35.62 -15.48
CA GLY A 257 2.23 -35.09 -15.28
C GLY A 257 2.17 -33.67 -14.69
N LEU A 258 3.26 -33.16 -14.11
CA LEU A 258 3.30 -31.80 -13.56
C LEU A 258 3.32 -30.74 -14.67
N VAL A 259 2.60 -29.66 -14.45
CA VAL A 259 2.63 -28.45 -15.27
C VAL A 259 3.77 -27.54 -14.81
N GLN A 260 4.67 -27.18 -15.72
CA GLN A 260 5.76 -26.23 -15.52
C GLN A 260 5.28 -24.78 -15.62
N GLY A 261 5.83 -23.87 -14.79
CA GLY A 261 5.41 -22.46 -14.72
C GLY A 261 4.00 -22.27 -14.14
N HIS A 262 3.56 -23.15 -13.24
CA HIS A 262 2.17 -23.25 -12.79
C HIS A 262 2.06 -23.30 -11.27
N ALA A 263 0.98 -22.74 -10.73
CA ALA A 263 0.68 -22.71 -9.31
C ALA A 263 -0.19 -23.90 -8.88
N TYR A 264 0.08 -24.42 -7.69
CA TYR A 264 -0.67 -25.50 -7.03
C TYR A 264 -1.02 -25.10 -5.60
N THR A 265 -2.06 -25.73 -5.06
CA THR A 265 -2.40 -25.63 -3.64
C THR A 265 -1.74 -26.77 -2.87
N VAL A 266 -1.16 -26.50 -1.70
CA VAL A 266 -0.82 -27.57 -0.76
C VAL A 266 -2.03 -27.84 0.12
N THR A 267 -2.70 -28.97 -0.09
CA THR A 267 -3.97 -29.33 0.56
C THR A 267 -3.80 -30.26 1.76
N GLY A 268 -2.58 -30.70 2.03
CA GLY A 268 -2.30 -31.53 3.19
C GLY A 268 -0.85 -31.97 3.30
N VAL A 269 -0.45 -32.37 4.51
CA VAL A 269 0.81 -33.06 4.79
C VAL A 269 0.52 -34.25 5.69
N LYS A 270 1.13 -35.39 5.43
CA LYS A 270 0.95 -36.59 6.25
C LYS A 270 2.22 -37.43 6.33
N GLN A 271 2.55 -37.85 7.55
CA GLN A 271 3.60 -38.83 7.79
C GLN A 271 2.98 -40.23 7.85
N LEU A 272 3.55 -41.17 7.12
CA LEU A 272 3.10 -42.56 7.04
C LEU A 272 4.26 -43.52 7.30
N VAL A 273 3.94 -44.78 7.59
CA VAL A 273 4.91 -45.88 7.63
C VAL A 273 4.69 -46.79 6.42
N SER A 274 5.69 -46.87 5.54
CA SER A 274 5.71 -47.74 4.37
C SER A 274 6.83 -48.77 4.55
N GLN A 275 6.49 -50.06 4.56
CA GLN A 275 7.46 -51.16 4.72
C GLN A 275 8.41 -51.01 5.93
N GLY A 276 7.95 -50.40 7.02
CA GLY A 276 8.75 -50.16 8.23
C GLY A 276 9.59 -48.87 8.20
N THR A 277 9.54 -48.10 7.11
CA THR A 277 10.22 -46.80 6.97
C THR A 277 9.20 -45.67 7.06
N VAL A 278 9.55 -44.60 7.77
CA VAL A 278 8.73 -43.39 7.83
C VAL A 278 8.89 -42.61 6.53
N VAL A 279 7.77 -42.24 5.92
CA VAL A 279 7.71 -41.41 4.70
C VAL A 279 6.87 -40.16 4.95
N ASN A 280 7.32 -39.03 4.41
CA ASN A 280 6.65 -37.75 4.53
C ASN A 280 6.01 -37.40 3.18
N LEU A 281 4.68 -37.30 3.16
CA LEU A 281 3.92 -37.02 1.94
C LEU A 281 3.29 -35.63 1.98
N VAL A 282 3.29 -34.97 0.83
CA VAL A 282 2.63 -33.69 0.59
C VAL A 282 1.49 -33.93 -0.40
N ARG A 283 0.29 -33.44 -0.09
CA ARG A 283 -0.86 -33.46 -0.98
C ARG A 283 -0.99 -32.13 -1.68
N LEU A 284 -1.10 -32.18 -3.00
CA LEU A 284 -1.11 -31.03 -3.88
C LEU A 284 -2.37 -31.06 -4.72
N TRP A 285 -2.91 -29.90 -5.07
CA TRP A 285 -4.04 -29.77 -5.97
C TRP A 285 -3.73 -28.83 -7.14
N ASN A 286 -4.01 -29.30 -8.35
CA ASN A 286 -3.89 -28.55 -9.59
C ASN A 286 -5.19 -27.78 -9.88
N PRO A 287 -5.17 -26.43 -9.96
CA PRO A 287 -6.36 -25.61 -10.21
C PRO A 287 -6.98 -25.78 -11.62
N TRP A 288 -6.38 -26.59 -12.50
CA TRP A 288 -7.04 -27.06 -13.72
C TRP A 288 -8.15 -28.08 -13.44
N GLY A 289 -8.20 -28.62 -12.22
CA GLY A 289 -9.16 -29.64 -11.79
C GLY A 289 -8.94 -31.00 -12.46
N LYS A 290 -7.76 -31.21 -13.06
CA LYS A 290 -7.30 -32.40 -13.77
C LYS A 290 -5.78 -32.33 -13.98
N GLY A 291 -5.17 -33.44 -14.36
CA GLY A 291 -3.75 -33.49 -14.70
C GLY A 291 -2.89 -33.55 -13.46
N GLU A 292 -2.41 -34.76 -13.17
CA GLU A 292 -1.84 -35.14 -11.88
C GLU A 292 -0.45 -35.76 -12.03
N TRP A 293 0.29 -35.76 -10.93
CA TRP A 293 1.55 -36.49 -10.79
C TRP A 293 1.37 -37.98 -11.09
N ASN A 294 2.24 -38.54 -11.93
CA ASN A 294 2.19 -39.96 -12.30
C ASN A 294 3.36 -40.80 -11.75
N GLY A 295 4.15 -40.25 -10.83
CA GLY A 295 5.27 -40.94 -10.20
C GLY A 295 4.87 -41.64 -8.89
N ASP A 296 5.83 -41.78 -7.99
CA ASP A 296 5.63 -42.44 -6.69
C ASP A 296 4.58 -41.71 -5.85
N TRP A 297 3.67 -42.47 -5.24
CA TRP A 297 2.51 -41.97 -4.47
C TRP A 297 1.40 -41.26 -5.25
N SER A 298 1.47 -41.24 -6.59
CA SER A 298 0.30 -40.96 -7.42
C SER A 298 -0.90 -41.86 -7.10
N ASP A 299 -2.09 -41.48 -7.51
CA ASP A 299 -3.34 -42.22 -7.27
C ASP A 299 -3.27 -43.69 -7.70
N GLN A 300 -2.55 -43.98 -8.78
CA GLN A 300 -2.38 -45.32 -9.33
C GLN A 300 -1.10 -46.03 -8.82
N SER A 301 -0.31 -45.39 -7.95
CA SER A 301 0.95 -45.94 -7.48
C SER A 301 0.76 -47.25 -6.70
N PRO A 302 1.57 -48.29 -6.97
CA PRO A 302 1.53 -49.53 -6.19
C PRO A 302 2.03 -49.35 -4.75
N LEU A 303 2.73 -48.24 -4.46
CA LEU A 303 3.25 -47.94 -3.12
C LEU A 303 2.15 -47.81 -2.07
N TRP A 304 0.92 -47.46 -2.47
CA TRP A 304 -0.23 -47.47 -1.57
C TRP A 304 -0.55 -48.85 -0.98
N GLN A 305 -0.08 -49.94 -1.58
CA GLN A 305 -0.21 -51.30 -1.01
C GLN A 305 0.74 -51.57 0.16
N THR A 306 1.69 -50.66 0.41
CA THR A 306 2.75 -50.83 1.40
C THR A 306 2.47 -50.15 2.75
N VAL A 307 1.37 -49.40 2.84
CA VAL A 307 0.92 -48.69 4.05
C VAL A 307 -0.27 -49.42 4.69
N SER A 308 -0.70 -48.96 5.88
CA SER A 308 -1.87 -49.51 6.55
C SER A 308 -3.15 -49.35 5.69
N PRO A 309 -4.12 -50.28 5.77
CA PRO A 309 -5.40 -50.13 5.07
C PRO A 309 -6.12 -48.82 5.44
N GLN A 310 -6.04 -48.39 6.70
CA GLN A 310 -6.63 -47.12 7.15
C GLN A 310 -5.97 -45.91 6.50
N ASP A 311 -4.63 -45.88 6.42
CA ASP A 311 -3.92 -44.77 5.77
C ASP A 311 -4.18 -44.74 4.27
N ARG A 312 -4.26 -45.91 3.64
CA ARG A 312 -4.60 -46.02 2.22
C ARG A 312 -5.99 -45.47 1.94
N GLU A 313 -7.01 -45.86 2.72
CA GLU A 313 -8.39 -45.39 2.53
C GLU A 313 -8.54 -43.89 2.82
N MET A 314 -7.78 -43.35 3.78
CA MET A 314 -7.82 -41.93 4.12
C MET A 314 -7.12 -41.04 3.07
N CYS A 315 -6.04 -41.53 2.47
CA CYS A 315 -5.17 -40.70 1.63
C CYS A 315 -5.41 -40.92 0.13
N ARG A 316 -5.84 -42.10 -0.28
CA ARG A 316 -5.89 -42.48 -1.68
C ARG A 316 -7.34 -42.45 -2.18
N GLU A 317 -7.63 -41.44 -2.98
CA GLU A 317 -8.71 -41.48 -3.95
C GLU A 317 -8.12 -41.91 -5.30
N VAL A 318 -8.94 -42.42 -6.22
CA VAL A 318 -8.50 -42.69 -7.60
C VAL A 318 -9.45 -41.96 -8.52
N ALA A 319 -9.13 -40.69 -8.76
CA ALA A 319 -9.89 -39.79 -9.61
C ALA A 319 -8.92 -39.00 -10.51
N ASP A 320 -9.44 -38.28 -11.50
CA ASP A 320 -8.67 -37.22 -12.19
C ASP A 320 -9.34 -35.90 -11.81
N ASP A 321 -9.09 -35.46 -10.57
CA ASP A 321 -9.66 -34.25 -9.98
C ASP A 321 -8.61 -33.15 -9.73
N GLY A 322 -7.35 -33.46 -10.07
CA GLY A 322 -6.19 -32.60 -9.94
C GLY A 322 -5.48 -32.72 -8.59
N GLU A 323 -6.01 -33.48 -7.63
CA GLU A 323 -5.38 -33.71 -6.32
C GLU A 323 -4.53 -34.99 -6.33
N PHE A 324 -3.32 -34.91 -5.80
CA PHE A 324 -2.43 -36.08 -5.72
C PHE A 324 -1.48 -35.96 -4.53
N TRP A 325 -0.89 -37.09 -4.13
CA TRP A 325 0.21 -37.13 -3.17
C TRP A 325 1.56 -37.32 -3.85
N MET A 326 2.61 -36.78 -3.24
CA MET A 326 3.99 -37.06 -3.59
C MET A 326 4.90 -37.05 -2.35
N LEU A 327 6.11 -37.58 -2.51
CA LEU A 327 7.17 -37.50 -1.50
C LEU A 327 7.61 -36.04 -1.29
N MET A 328 7.95 -35.71 -0.05
CA MET A 328 8.52 -34.42 0.32
C MET A 328 9.79 -34.09 -0.48
N GLU A 329 10.61 -35.11 -0.78
CA GLU A 329 11.82 -34.98 -1.57
C GLU A 329 11.53 -34.61 -3.04
N ASP A 330 10.48 -35.20 -3.62
CA ASP A 330 10.01 -34.85 -4.97
C ASP A 330 9.39 -33.44 -4.98
N PHE A 331 8.65 -33.07 -3.93
CA PHE A 331 8.13 -31.73 -3.76
C PHE A 331 9.26 -30.68 -3.80
N CYS A 332 10.32 -30.86 -3.00
CA CYS A 332 11.48 -29.96 -3.02
C CYS A 332 12.24 -29.94 -4.36
N LYS A 333 12.15 -31.02 -5.14
CA LYS A 333 12.85 -31.15 -6.42
C LYS A 333 12.11 -30.48 -7.58
N PHE A 334 10.78 -30.58 -7.61
CA PHE A 334 9.99 -30.14 -8.76
C PHE A 334 9.32 -28.78 -8.58
N TYR A 335 9.21 -28.29 -7.33
CA TYR A 335 8.64 -27.00 -7.00
C TYR A 335 9.74 -25.99 -6.63
N SER A 336 9.56 -24.73 -7.02
CA SER A 336 10.52 -23.66 -6.77
C SER A 336 10.36 -23.05 -5.38
N ASP A 337 9.11 -22.92 -4.94
CA ASP A 337 8.75 -22.18 -3.75
C ASP A 337 7.50 -22.75 -3.07
N LEU A 338 7.41 -22.51 -1.77
CA LEU A 338 6.25 -22.74 -0.93
C LEU A 338 5.84 -21.41 -0.29
N ASP A 339 4.63 -20.98 -0.58
CA ASP A 339 3.99 -19.83 0.03
C ASP A 339 3.07 -20.30 1.17
N ILE A 340 3.25 -19.74 2.35
CA ILE A 340 2.38 -19.97 3.51
C ILE A 340 1.82 -18.63 3.96
N CYS A 341 0.51 -18.49 4.02
CA CYS A 341 -0.15 -17.29 4.50
C CYS A 341 -1.06 -17.59 5.69
N CYS A 342 -0.99 -16.78 6.73
CA CYS A 342 -1.72 -16.99 7.98
C CYS A 342 -2.21 -15.67 8.56
N LEU A 343 -3.32 -15.71 9.30
CA LEU A 343 -3.74 -14.54 10.09
C LEU A 343 -2.88 -14.35 11.35
N CYS A 344 -2.33 -15.44 11.89
CA CYS A 344 -1.49 -15.43 13.08
C CYS A 344 -0.22 -16.28 12.86
N PRO A 345 0.98 -15.71 12.99
CA PRO A 345 2.25 -16.38 12.71
C PRO A 345 2.75 -17.28 13.87
N GLU A 346 1.88 -17.73 14.77
CA GLU A 346 2.21 -18.61 15.91
C GLU A 346 2.83 -19.96 15.47
N PHE A 347 2.54 -20.41 14.25
CA PHE A 347 3.08 -21.68 13.73
C PHE A 347 4.60 -21.64 13.48
N LEU A 348 5.20 -20.45 13.35
CA LEU A 348 6.59 -20.29 12.96
C LEU A 348 7.58 -20.84 13.97
N ASP A 349 7.32 -20.62 15.26
CA ASP A 349 8.17 -21.05 16.36
C ASP A 349 7.53 -22.20 17.16
N GLY A 350 6.26 -22.52 16.91
CA GLY A 350 5.55 -23.64 17.53
C GLY A 350 5.28 -23.40 19.01
N SER A 351 5.41 -22.16 19.48
CA SER A 351 5.14 -21.80 20.85
C SER A 351 3.77 -21.12 20.94
N SER A 352 2.81 -21.79 21.57
CA SER A 352 1.50 -21.20 21.89
C SER A 352 1.56 -20.20 23.04
N SER A 353 2.75 -19.96 23.63
CA SER A 353 2.88 -19.14 24.84
C SER A 353 3.00 -17.64 24.57
N CYS A 354 3.29 -17.22 23.34
CA CYS A 354 3.57 -15.82 23.02
C CYS A 354 2.78 -15.37 21.79
N HIS A 355 1.80 -14.49 22.02
CA HIS A 355 1.08 -13.87 20.92
C HIS A 355 1.98 -12.89 20.17
N TRP A 356 1.86 -12.89 18.85
CA TRP A 356 2.52 -11.91 18.00
C TRP A 356 1.64 -10.66 17.88
N ASN A 357 2.22 -9.50 18.21
CA ASN A 357 1.59 -8.21 17.99
C ASN A 357 1.97 -7.69 16.61
N THR A 358 0.96 -7.27 15.83
CA THR A 358 1.14 -6.72 14.49
C THR A 358 0.92 -5.22 14.49
N SER A 359 1.78 -4.49 13.80
CA SER A 359 1.69 -3.04 13.61
C SER A 359 1.95 -2.67 12.16
N PHE A 360 1.21 -1.69 11.65
CA PHE A 360 1.23 -1.27 10.25
C PHE A 360 1.58 0.20 10.13
N TYR A 361 2.50 0.54 9.24
CA TYR A 361 2.93 1.91 8.96
C TYR A 361 2.89 2.18 7.46
N GLU A 362 2.04 3.13 7.06
CA GLU A 362 2.07 3.63 5.68
C GLU A 362 3.24 4.62 5.55
N GLY A 363 4.00 4.51 4.47
CA GLY A 363 5.12 5.40 4.19
C GLY A 363 5.29 5.67 2.70
N ARG A 364 6.20 6.58 2.36
CA ARG A 364 6.50 6.94 0.97
C ARG A 364 7.97 7.31 0.79
N TRP A 365 8.56 6.84 -0.29
CA TRP A 365 9.79 7.38 -0.85
C TRP A 365 9.44 8.44 -1.89
N VAL A 366 10.02 9.63 -1.76
CA VAL A 366 9.80 10.77 -2.66
C VAL A 366 11.16 11.26 -3.15
N ALA A 367 11.31 11.36 -4.47
CA ALA A 367 12.52 11.82 -5.12
C ALA A 367 13.02 13.17 -4.57
N GLY A 368 14.32 13.26 -4.29
CA GLY A 368 14.96 14.45 -3.73
C GLY A 368 14.66 14.73 -2.25
N THR A 369 13.84 13.91 -1.58
CA THR A 369 13.40 14.18 -0.20
C THR A 369 13.58 13.00 0.75
N THR A 370 12.97 11.86 0.42
CA THR A 370 12.90 10.66 1.25
C THR A 370 13.30 9.39 0.49
N ALA A 371 13.52 9.47 -0.81
CA ALA A 371 14.04 8.38 -1.63
C ALA A 371 15.58 8.35 -1.57
N GLY A 372 16.13 7.93 -0.42
CA GLY A 372 17.57 7.95 -0.17
C GLY A 372 18.38 6.85 -0.86
N GLY A 373 17.70 5.82 -1.37
CA GLY A 373 18.32 4.60 -1.92
C GLY A 373 18.92 3.72 -0.83
N CYS A 374 19.53 2.60 -1.20
CA CYS A 374 20.14 1.67 -0.26
C CYS A 374 21.48 2.17 0.29
N MET A 375 22.10 1.42 1.22
CA MET A 375 23.35 1.80 1.89
C MET A 375 24.56 1.99 0.97
N ASN A 376 24.48 1.59 -0.31
CA ASN A 376 25.50 1.95 -1.31
C ASN A 376 25.54 3.47 -1.57
N ASN A 377 24.46 4.19 -1.24
CA ASN A 377 24.30 5.63 -1.40
C ASN A 377 24.35 6.35 -0.04
N MET A 378 25.47 6.23 0.68
CA MET A 378 25.63 6.75 2.05
C MET A 378 25.38 8.26 2.20
N ASP A 379 25.46 9.03 1.11
CA ASP A 379 25.17 10.46 1.11
C ASP A 379 23.69 10.79 1.20
N SER A 380 22.84 9.89 0.74
CA SER A 380 21.38 10.06 0.72
C SER A 380 20.64 9.04 1.60
N PHE A 381 21.25 7.92 2.00
CA PHE A 381 20.59 6.83 2.73
C PHE A 381 19.84 7.29 3.98
N TRP A 382 20.43 8.22 4.75
CA TRP A 382 19.84 8.76 5.98
C TRP A 382 18.52 9.51 5.75
N THR A 383 18.24 9.92 4.51
CA THR A 383 17.00 10.59 4.12
C THR A 383 15.82 9.64 3.97
N ASN A 384 16.02 8.32 3.92
CA ASN A 384 14.91 7.36 3.92
C ASN A 384 14.01 7.52 5.16
N PRO A 385 12.74 7.09 5.10
CA PRO A 385 11.89 6.99 6.29
C PRO A 385 12.54 6.13 7.37
N GLN A 386 12.32 6.47 8.64
CA GLN A 386 12.97 5.82 9.78
C GLN A 386 11.94 5.47 10.85
N TYR A 387 11.93 4.21 11.29
CA TYR A 387 11.01 3.70 12.29
C TYR A 387 11.82 3.19 13.49
N ARG A 388 11.73 3.90 14.62
CA ARG A 388 12.38 3.48 15.86
C ARG A 388 11.49 2.48 16.56
N VAL A 389 12.03 1.30 16.88
CA VAL A 389 11.32 0.21 17.53
C VAL A 389 12.02 -0.13 18.82
N LYS A 390 11.29 -0.05 19.94
CA LYS A 390 11.77 -0.55 21.23
C LYS A 390 11.26 -1.97 21.44
N ILE A 391 12.15 -2.90 21.72
CA ILE A 391 11.83 -4.31 22.00
C ILE A 391 12.03 -4.55 23.49
N GLU A 392 10.94 -4.86 24.19
CA GLU A 392 10.99 -5.18 25.62
C GLU A 392 11.45 -6.62 25.88
N SER A 393 11.91 -6.89 27.10
CA SER A 393 12.24 -8.25 27.51
C SER A 393 10.98 -9.11 27.58
N LEU A 394 11.00 -10.27 26.94
CA LEU A 394 9.93 -11.26 27.06
C LEU A 394 9.77 -11.68 28.54
N LEU A 395 8.53 -11.66 29.04
CA LEU A 395 8.18 -12.02 30.42
C LEU A 395 7.68 -13.48 30.50
N GLY A 396 7.83 -14.11 31.67
CA GLY A 396 7.20 -15.42 31.95
C GLY A 396 7.71 -16.58 31.09
N ASP A 397 6.80 -17.46 30.65
CA ASP A 397 7.15 -18.64 29.84
C ASP A 397 7.75 -18.28 28.46
N CYS A 398 7.47 -17.07 27.94
CA CYS A 398 8.09 -16.53 26.74
C CYS A 398 9.61 -16.28 26.87
N ALA A 399 10.12 -16.12 28.10
CA ALA A 399 11.56 -15.99 28.34
C ALA A 399 12.30 -17.32 28.20
N LYS A 400 11.60 -18.46 28.39
CA LYS A 400 12.21 -19.80 28.27
C LYS A 400 12.46 -20.21 26.82
N THR A 401 11.75 -19.60 25.87
CA THR A 401 11.87 -19.80 24.41
C THR A 401 12.87 -18.84 23.74
N GLN A 402 13.82 -18.28 24.49
CA GLN A 402 14.80 -17.26 24.06
C GLN A 402 15.67 -17.61 22.82
N GLY A 403 15.53 -18.80 22.22
CA GLY A 403 16.25 -19.22 21.02
C GLY A 403 15.52 -19.03 19.67
N GLY A 404 14.25 -18.60 19.66
CA GLY A 404 13.47 -18.43 18.44
C GLY A 404 13.50 -17.01 17.85
N LYS A 405 13.26 -16.88 16.54
CA LYS A 405 12.95 -15.59 15.87
C LYS A 405 11.83 -14.88 16.64
N ASN A 406 11.99 -13.59 16.91
CA ASN A 406 11.06 -12.80 17.76
C ASN A 406 10.50 -11.55 17.08
N MET A 407 10.95 -11.26 15.85
CA MET A 407 10.42 -10.20 15.02
C MET A 407 10.37 -10.64 13.56
N LEU A 408 9.32 -10.22 12.87
CA LEU A 408 9.18 -10.27 11.41
C LEU A 408 8.89 -8.86 10.92
N VAL A 409 9.63 -8.43 9.92
CA VAL A 409 9.39 -7.16 9.22
C VAL A 409 9.03 -7.49 7.78
N SER A 410 7.92 -6.93 7.32
CA SER A 410 7.45 -6.98 5.92
C SER A 410 7.41 -5.57 5.36
N LEU A 411 7.93 -5.39 4.15
CA LEU A 411 7.94 -4.16 3.40
C LEU A 411 7.26 -4.40 2.05
N MET A 412 6.05 -3.86 1.89
CA MET A 412 5.25 -4.01 0.68
C MET A 412 5.15 -2.69 -0.08
N GLN A 413 5.49 -2.68 -1.36
CA GLN A 413 5.28 -1.51 -2.22
C GLN A 413 3.84 -1.46 -2.73
N LYS A 414 3.28 -0.23 -2.78
CA LYS A 414 1.93 0.03 -3.28
C LYS A 414 2.01 0.39 -4.76
N PRO A 415 1.11 -0.15 -5.60
CA PRO A 415 1.10 0.11 -7.03
C PRO A 415 0.79 1.58 -7.29
N ASP A 416 1.48 2.15 -8.28
CA ASP A 416 1.24 3.50 -8.79
C ASP A 416 0.26 3.53 -9.97
N LYS A 417 -0.01 2.36 -10.58
CA LYS A 417 -0.98 2.18 -11.67
C LYS A 417 -2.27 1.52 -11.20
N ARG A 418 -3.35 1.78 -11.94
CA ARG A 418 -4.66 1.15 -11.74
C ARG A 418 -4.68 -0.31 -12.21
N ASN A 419 -3.98 -0.58 -13.31
CA ASN A 419 -3.95 -1.88 -13.98
C ASN A 419 -2.72 -2.66 -13.51
N ARG A 420 -2.93 -3.85 -12.96
CA ARG A 420 -1.88 -4.67 -12.33
C ARG A 420 -0.73 -4.98 -13.28
N ARG A 421 -1.01 -5.31 -14.55
CA ARG A 421 0.04 -5.65 -15.54
C ARG A 421 0.98 -4.49 -15.89
N LEU A 422 0.59 -3.25 -15.59
CA LEU A 422 1.38 -2.04 -15.86
C LEU A 422 2.20 -1.61 -14.64
N VAL A 423 2.05 -2.31 -13.50
CA VAL A 423 2.80 -2.00 -12.28
C VAL A 423 4.22 -2.52 -12.46
N GLU A 424 5.18 -1.60 -12.37
CA GLU A 424 6.60 -1.94 -12.30
C GLU A 424 7.02 -1.91 -10.83
N ASN A 425 7.57 -3.03 -10.37
CA ASN A 425 8.10 -3.13 -9.02
C ASN A 425 9.50 -2.52 -8.97
N LEU A 426 9.79 -1.78 -7.91
CA LEU A 426 11.13 -1.35 -7.59
C LEU A 426 11.87 -2.45 -6.84
N TYR A 427 13.19 -2.45 -6.93
CA TYR A 427 14.04 -3.26 -6.05
C TYR A 427 13.99 -2.67 -4.64
N ILE A 428 13.36 -3.37 -3.70
CA ILE A 428 13.13 -2.88 -2.32
C ILE A 428 13.82 -3.76 -1.28
N GLY A 429 14.04 -3.19 -0.10
CA GLY A 429 14.62 -3.85 1.05
C GLY A 429 14.71 -2.91 2.26
N PHE A 430 15.20 -3.42 3.39
CA PHE A 430 15.38 -2.59 4.58
C PHE A 430 16.63 -2.99 5.36
N SER A 431 17.07 -2.04 6.20
CA SER A 431 18.17 -2.24 7.15
C SER A 431 17.67 -1.95 8.56
N VAL A 432 18.11 -2.77 9.52
CA VAL A 432 17.83 -2.61 10.95
C VAL A 432 19.13 -2.31 11.68
N PHE A 433 19.15 -1.25 12.47
CA PHE A 433 20.31 -0.81 13.27
C PHE A 433 19.96 -0.88 14.75
N GLU A 434 20.92 -1.27 15.59
CA GLU A 434 20.82 -1.05 17.03
C GLU A 434 21.09 0.43 17.33
N VAL A 435 20.33 1.03 18.25
CA VAL A 435 20.48 2.43 18.65
C VAL A 435 21.40 2.51 19.88
N PRO A 436 22.63 3.07 19.75
CA PRO A 436 23.53 3.21 20.88
C PRO A 436 23.03 4.23 21.91
N ASP A 437 23.54 4.14 23.13
CA ASP A 437 23.14 4.99 24.25
C ASP A 437 23.25 6.50 23.95
N GLU A 438 24.24 6.90 23.16
CA GLU A 438 24.47 8.29 22.76
C GLU A 438 23.32 8.88 21.94
N TYR A 439 22.62 8.04 21.17
CA TYR A 439 21.48 8.44 20.33
C TYR A 439 20.11 8.13 20.97
N LYS A 440 20.07 7.57 22.18
CA LYS A 440 18.78 7.24 22.82
C LYS A 440 17.89 8.46 23.04
N ARG A 441 18.48 9.64 23.26
CA ARG A 441 17.78 10.93 23.44
C ARG A 441 17.50 11.65 22.12
N GLU A 442 17.99 11.14 20.99
CA GLU A 442 17.74 11.76 19.69
C GLU A 442 16.23 11.69 19.37
N MET A 443 15.68 12.85 19.04
CA MET A 443 14.26 13.00 18.72
C MET A 443 14.13 13.36 17.23
N GLY A 444 13.37 12.56 16.50
CA GLY A 444 13.22 12.70 15.05
C GLY A 444 14.27 11.91 14.28
N LYS A 445 14.57 12.38 13.06
CA LYS A 445 15.35 11.65 12.07
C LYS A 445 16.83 11.61 12.42
N PHE A 446 17.41 10.41 12.42
CA PHE A 446 18.82 10.20 12.72
C PHE A 446 19.70 10.78 11.61
N PRO A 447 20.79 11.48 11.97
CA PRO A 447 21.63 12.18 11.00
C PRO A 447 22.52 11.22 10.20
N GLN A 448 23.09 11.71 9.10
CA GLN A 448 24.03 10.95 8.27
C GLN A 448 25.21 10.35 9.06
N SER A 449 25.71 11.04 10.08
CA SER A 449 26.83 10.59 10.92
C SER A 449 26.54 9.29 11.65
N PHE A 450 25.28 9.04 12.04
CA PHE A 450 24.85 7.79 12.66
C PHE A 450 25.10 6.60 11.74
N PHE A 451 24.69 6.70 10.47
CA PHE A 451 24.81 5.61 9.51
C PHE A 451 26.25 5.37 9.04
N LYS A 452 27.12 6.39 9.10
CA LYS A 452 28.56 6.24 8.80
C LYS A 452 29.31 5.46 9.88
N THR A 453 28.83 5.50 11.12
CA THR A 453 29.50 4.89 12.28
C THR A 453 28.88 3.55 12.68
N ASN A 454 27.57 3.39 12.51
CA ASN A 454 26.83 2.21 12.93
C ASN A 454 26.54 1.28 11.75
N ARG A 455 26.73 -0.02 11.96
CA ARG A 455 26.43 -1.07 10.98
C ARG A 455 25.05 -1.68 11.26
N PRO A 456 24.32 -2.13 10.22
CA PRO A 456 23.05 -2.79 10.42
C PRO A 456 23.28 -4.15 11.11
N VAL A 457 22.39 -4.49 12.05
CA VAL A 457 22.31 -5.81 12.68
C VAL A 457 21.54 -6.80 11.79
N VAL A 458 20.62 -6.30 10.97
CA VAL A 458 19.89 -7.07 9.96
C VAL A 458 19.79 -6.24 8.69
N GLN A 459 19.94 -6.88 7.53
CA GLN A 459 19.79 -6.21 6.25
C GLN A 459 19.26 -7.20 5.22
N THR A 460 18.20 -6.81 4.51
CA THR A 460 17.69 -7.57 3.37
C THR A 460 18.75 -7.60 2.26
N LYS A 461 19.18 -8.80 1.87
CA LYS A 461 20.09 -9.00 0.72
C LYS A 461 19.74 -10.27 -0.05
N PRO A 462 19.62 -10.22 -1.40
CA PRO A 462 19.63 -9.01 -2.23
C PRO A 462 18.38 -8.14 -2.01
N TYR A 463 18.40 -6.89 -2.50
CA TYR A 463 17.15 -6.16 -2.70
C TYR A 463 16.37 -6.85 -3.81
N MET A 464 15.05 -6.99 -3.65
CA MET A 464 14.23 -7.82 -4.53
C MET A 464 13.26 -6.98 -5.35
N ASP A 465 13.18 -7.29 -6.63
CA ASP A 465 12.12 -6.86 -7.53
C ASP A 465 10.86 -7.69 -7.22
N ALA A 466 10.15 -7.27 -6.18
CA ALA A 466 9.00 -7.99 -5.64
C ALA A 466 8.00 -7.01 -5.03
N ARG A 467 6.71 -7.35 -5.09
CA ARG A 467 5.64 -6.58 -4.44
C ARG A 467 5.89 -6.43 -2.93
N GLU A 468 6.44 -7.45 -2.30
CA GLU A 468 6.71 -7.51 -0.87
C GLU A 468 8.05 -8.19 -0.58
N VAL A 469 8.75 -7.68 0.41
CA VAL A 469 10.00 -8.27 0.92
C VAL A 469 9.90 -8.39 2.44
N MET A 470 10.32 -9.52 2.95
CA MET A 470 10.16 -9.88 4.35
C MET A 470 11.43 -10.48 4.94
N GLU A 471 11.69 -10.23 6.22
CA GLU A 471 12.82 -10.82 6.94
C GLU A 471 12.42 -11.21 8.36
N PHE A 472 12.69 -12.47 8.71
CA PHE A 472 12.54 -12.96 10.06
C PHE A 472 13.84 -12.83 10.83
N MET A 473 13.79 -12.17 11.99
CA MET A 473 14.98 -11.88 12.78
C MET A 473 14.82 -12.21 14.26
N MET A 474 15.96 -12.36 14.91
CA MET A 474 16.06 -12.44 16.37
C MET A 474 16.84 -11.21 16.83
N LEU A 475 16.19 -10.35 17.59
CA LEU A 475 16.77 -9.15 18.17
C LEU A 475 16.75 -9.24 19.70
N LYS A 476 17.84 -8.84 20.35
CA LYS A 476 17.88 -8.76 21.82
C LYS A 476 16.98 -7.61 22.31
N PRO A 477 16.49 -7.64 23.56
CA PRO A 477 15.81 -6.48 24.13
C PRO A 477 16.66 -5.22 24.01
N GLY A 478 16.08 -4.13 23.49
CA GLY A 478 16.83 -2.92 23.14
C GLY A 478 16.07 -1.99 22.21
N ASP A 479 16.74 -0.90 21.82
CA ASP A 479 16.21 0.10 20.89
C ASP A 479 16.82 -0.12 19.50
N TYR A 480 15.97 -0.15 18.47
CA TYR A 480 16.38 -0.39 17.09
C TYR A 480 15.79 0.66 16.16
N LEU A 481 16.41 0.81 14.99
CA LEU A 481 15.96 1.66 13.91
C LEU A 481 15.80 0.83 12.63
N ILE A 482 14.59 0.77 12.08
CA ILE A 482 14.28 0.15 10.80
C ILE A 482 14.24 1.25 9.73
N VAL A 483 14.99 1.05 8.66
CA VAL A 483 15.09 1.99 7.53
C VAL A 483 14.71 1.25 6.24
N PRO A 484 13.45 1.35 5.80
CA PRO A 484 13.04 0.84 4.49
C PRO A 484 13.53 1.75 3.37
N SER A 485 14.05 1.15 2.30
CA SER A 485 14.53 1.88 1.13
C SER A 485 14.26 1.13 -0.17
N THR A 486 14.30 1.86 -1.26
CA THR A 486 14.54 1.29 -2.58
C THR A 486 16.04 1.05 -2.78
N TYR A 487 16.42 0.35 -3.84
CA TYR A 487 17.83 0.11 -4.16
C TYR A 487 18.49 1.39 -4.67
N GLY A 488 17.88 2.04 -5.67
CA GLY A 488 18.37 3.29 -6.25
C GLY A 488 17.88 4.51 -5.47
N PRO A 489 18.67 5.60 -5.38
CA PRO A 489 18.17 6.87 -4.86
C PRO A 489 17.16 7.49 -5.83
N ASN A 490 16.30 8.37 -5.33
CA ASN A 490 15.30 9.13 -6.09
C ASN A 490 14.16 8.30 -6.73
N GLU A 491 14.00 7.04 -6.37
CA GLU A 491 12.86 6.22 -6.81
C GLU A 491 11.63 6.54 -5.94
N THR A 492 10.53 6.97 -6.58
CA THR A 492 9.31 7.39 -5.86
C THR A 492 8.29 6.28 -5.84
N ALA A 493 7.95 5.77 -4.65
CA ALA A 493 6.87 4.82 -4.46
C ALA A 493 6.29 4.94 -3.04
N SER A 494 5.03 4.51 -2.88
CA SER A 494 4.42 4.38 -1.55
C SER A 494 4.59 2.94 -1.06
N PHE A 495 4.68 2.75 0.26
CA PHE A 495 4.86 1.43 0.84
C PHE A 495 4.00 1.24 2.11
N LEU A 496 3.90 -0.01 2.53
CA LEU A 496 3.38 -0.44 3.82
C LEU A 496 4.49 -1.22 4.52
N LEU A 497 4.89 -0.76 5.71
CA LEU A 497 5.79 -1.47 6.59
C LEU A 497 4.96 -2.16 7.67
N THR A 498 5.05 -3.48 7.73
CA THR A 498 4.39 -4.31 8.73
C THR A 498 5.44 -4.87 9.69
N ILE A 499 5.26 -4.64 10.98
CA ILE A 499 6.16 -5.15 12.03
C ILE A 499 5.35 -6.07 12.93
N LEU A 500 5.80 -7.32 13.00
CA LEU A 500 5.27 -8.33 13.91
C LEU A 500 6.32 -8.65 14.96
N ALA A 501 5.93 -8.62 16.23
CA ALA A 501 6.83 -8.92 17.33
C ALA A 501 6.14 -9.69 18.45
N LYS A 502 6.89 -10.57 19.12
CA LYS A 502 6.39 -11.29 20.31
C LYS A 502 6.41 -10.45 21.59
N ALA A 503 7.26 -9.44 21.63
CA ALA A 503 7.32 -8.50 22.75
C ALA A 503 6.38 -7.32 22.47
N GLU A 504 5.98 -6.61 23.52
CA GLU A 504 5.42 -5.28 23.32
C GLU A 504 6.46 -4.40 22.62
N THR A 505 6.00 -3.70 21.58
CA THR A 505 6.83 -2.79 20.80
C THR A 505 6.26 -1.41 20.81
N HIS A 506 7.08 -0.43 21.18
CA HIS A 506 6.77 0.98 20.98
C HIS A 506 7.49 1.43 19.71
N VAL A 507 6.70 1.72 18.68
CA VAL A 507 7.21 2.21 17.41
C VAL A 507 6.89 3.69 17.27
N HIS A 508 7.91 4.47 16.97
CA HIS A 508 7.76 5.88 16.65
C HIS A 508 8.33 6.13 15.26
N GLU A 509 7.50 6.69 14.39
CA GLU A 509 7.97 7.17 13.10
C GLU A 509 8.81 8.43 13.32
N ASN A 510 10.12 8.28 13.16
CA ASN A 510 11.07 9.37 13.32
C ASN A 510 11.03 10.37 12.14
N SER A 511 10.31 10.03 11.07
CA SER A 511 10.06 10.89 9.91
C SER A 511 9.02 11.99 10.18
N GLY A 512 8.13 11.80 11.17
CA GLY A 512 6.99 12.68 11.45
C GLY A 512 6.96 13.13 12.91
N GLY A 513 7.66 14.22 13.25
CA GLY A 513 7.65 14.75 14.60
C GLY A 513 6.28 15.30 15.04
N HIS A 514 5.63 14.65 16.00
CA HIS A 514 4.55 15.23 16.81
C HIS A 514 4.90 15.18 18.30
N ASN A 515 5.24 16.33 18.87
CA ASN A 515 4.35 17.11 19.73
C ASN A 515 5.07 18.42 20.10
N HIS A 516 4.36 19.53 19.94
CA HIS A 516 4.83 20.87 20.24
C HIS A 516 4.95 21.05 21.76
N GLU A 517 6.10 20.72 22.32
CA GLU A 517 6.62 21.47 23.47
C GLU A 517 7.61 22.49 22.93
N HIS A 518 7.10 23.68 22.62
CA HIS A 518 7.95 24.84 22.41
C HIS A 518 8.66 25.15 23.73
N LYS A 519 9.93 24.77 23.85
CA LYS A 519 10.86 25.63 24.58
C LYS A 519 10.92 26.94 23.80
N HIS A 520 10.45 28.01 24.44
CA HIS A 520 10.56 29.37 23.93
C HIS A 520 12.00 29.60 23.46
N ALA A 521 12.19 29.69 22.14
CA ALA A 521 13.33 30.41 21.60
C ALA A 521 13.03 31.89 21.86
N GLU A 522 14.00 32.56 22.49
CA GLU A 522 13.95 33.99 22.78
C GLU A 522 13.43 34.77 21.57
N GLU A 523 12.50 35.69 21.83
CA GLU A 523 12.03 36.63 20.81
C GLU A 523 13.25 37.25 20.12
N PRO A 524 13.33 37.24 18.77
CA PRO A 524 14.35 38.01 18.08
C PRO A 524 14.19 39.46 18.53
N MET A 525 15.24 40.00 19.15
CA MET A 525 15.32 41.40 19.57
C MET A 525 14.75 42.30 18.47
N ALA A 526 13.72 43.08 18.83
CA ALA A 526 13.18 44.11 17.96
C ALA A 526 14.31 45.07 17.57
N VAL A 527 14.80 44.97 16.34
CA VAL A 527 15.63 46.01 15.74
C VAL A 527 14.70 47.16 15.40
N GLU A 528 14.58 48.11 16.33
CA GLU A 528 13.95 49.40 16.08
C GLU A 528 14.77 50.19 15.05
N ASN A 529 14.49 50.00 13.77
CA ASN A 529 14.93 50.91 12.71
C ASN A 529 13.83 51.95 12.44
N GLY A 530 13.60 52.84 13.41
CA GLY A 530 12.67 53.97 13.27
C GLY A 530 13.03 54.94 12.15
N GLY A 531 14.30 54.99 11.73
CA GLY A 531 14.78 55.90 10.68
C GLY A 531 14.51 55.48 9.22
N ASN A 532 13.96 54.28 8.97
CA ASN A 532 13.76 53.75 7.60
C ASN A 532 12.28 53.61 7.19
N ASP A 533 11.33 53.92 8.08
CA ASP A 533 9.90 53.82 7.76
C ASP A 533 9.38 55.02 6.93
N ASP A 534 10.01 56.20 7.03
CA ASP A 534 9.65 57.37 6.21
C ASP A 534 10.01 57.20 4.72
N ASN A 535 11.13 56.53 4.42
CA ASN A 535 11.47 56.15 3.04
C ASN A 535 10.48 55.12 2.47
N LYS A 536 9.99 54.18 3.29
CA LYS A 536 8.98 53.19 2.87
C LYS A 536 7.61 53.83 2.66
N LYS A 537 7.24 54.81 3.49
CA LYS A 537 6.03 55.62 3.30
C LYS A 537 6.12 56.51 2.05
N THR A 538 7.31 56.98 1.71
CA THR A 538 7.54 57.70 0.44
C THR A 538 7.37 56.78 -0.77
N LEU A 539 7.91 55.55 -0.73
CA LEU A 539 7.67 54.52 -1.74
C LEU A 539 6.19 54.14 -1.85
N PHE A 540 5.49 54.00 -0.72
CA PHE A 540 4.04 53.75 -0.70
C PHE A 540 3.26 54.83 -1.45
N ARG A 541 3.55 56.12 -1.17
CA ARG A 541 2.90 57.26 -1.83
C ARG A 541 3.13 57.33 -3.34
N GLN A 542 4.20 56.74 -3.85
CA GLN A 542 4.48 56.72 -5.29
C GLN A 542 3.58 55.76 -6.07
N PHE A 543 3.07 54.73 -5.40
CA PHE A 543 2.29 53.66 -6.03
C PHE A 543 0.85 53.55 -5.52
N SER A 544 0.49 54.29 -4.46
CA SER A 544 -0.86 54.35 -3.94
C SER A 544 -1.82 55.09 -4.88
N ASP A 545 -3.09 54.70 -4.86
CA ASP A 545 -4.15 55.41 -5.57
C ASP A 545 -4.55 56.75 -4.87
N LYS A 546 -5.60 57.39 -5.40
CA LYS A 546 -6.15 58.65 -4.85
C LYS A 546 -6.69 58.54 -3.41
N TYR A 547 -6.81 57.34 -2.87
CA TYR A 547 -7.28 57.06 -1.52
C TYR A 547 -6.15 56.62 -0.58
N GLU A 548 -4.89 56.74 -1.00
CA GLU A 548 -3.71 56.25 -0.26
C GLU A 548 -3.77 54.73 0.01
N GLU A 549 -4.23 53.95 -0.98
CA GLU A 549 -4.28 52.49 -0.92
C GLU A 549 -3.53 51.85 -2.09
N VAL A 550 -3.00 50.64 -1.91
CA VAL A 550 -2.29 49.88 -2.94
C VAL A 550 -3.02 48.57 -3.23
N ASP A 551 -3.46 48.39 -4.48
CA ASP A 551 -4.04 47.14 -4.97
C ASP A 551 -2.97 46.14 -5.45
N ALA A 552 -3.41 44.95 -5.86
CA ALA A 552 -2.52 43.88 -6.29
C ALA A 552 -1.71 44.20 -7.56
N GLU A 553 -2.26 44.96 -8.51
CA GLU A 553 -1.56 45.32 -9.76
C GLU A 553 -0.49 46.39 -9.49
N GLN A 554 -0.81 47.35 -8.63
CA GLN A 554 0.13 48.35 -8.14
C GLN A 554 1.25 47.71 -7.33
N LEU A 555 0.92 46.76 -6.45
CA LEU A 555 1.89 45.98 -5.67
C LEU A 555 2.82 45.17 -6.59
N GLN A 556 2.28 44.56 -7.65
CA GLN A 556 3.08 43.80 -8.62
C GLN A 556 4.15 44.66 -9.29
N LYS A 557 3.76 45.83 -9.81
CA LYS A 557 4.70 46.78 -10.44
C LYS A 557 5.78 47.19 -9.44
N LEU A 558 5.37 47.56 -8.22
CA LEU A 558 6.27 47.99 -7.16
C LEU A 558 7.30 46.91 -6.80
N LEU A 559 6.85 45.67 -6.55
CA LEU A 559 7.73 44.55 -6.19
C LEU A 559 8.69 44.21 -7.33
N ASN A 560 8.21 44.16 -8.56
CA ASN A 560 9.07 43.85 -9.72
C ASN A 560 10.11 44.96 -9.98
N GLU A 561 9.76 46.22 -9.78
CA GLU A 561 10.68 47.36 -10.00
C GLU A 561 11.71 47.56 -8.88
N ASN A 562 11.42 47.13 -7.65
CA ASN A 562 12.26 47.46 -6.47
C ASN A 562 12.88 46.23 -5.80
N ILE A 563 12.21 45.07 -5.82
CA ILE A 563 12.70 43.85 -5.17
C ILE A 563 13.50 42.98 -6.12
N LEU A 564 13.13 42.93 -7.41
CA LEU A 564 13.73 42.04 -8.42
C LEU A 564 14.72 42.73 -9.38
N LYS A 565 15.10 43.99 -9.12
CA LYS A 565 16.09 44.71 -9.94
C LYS A 565 17.41 43.92 -10.04
N GLY A 566 17.69 43.40 -11.22
CA GLY A 566 18.96 42.75 -11.58
C GLY A 566 18.95 41.23 -11.73
N ASP A 567 17.84 40.53 -11.44
CA ASP A 567 17.84 39.05 -11.38
C ASP A 567 16.64 38.42 -12.13
N LEU A 568 16.62 38.62 -13.45
CA LEU A 568 15.51 38.24 -14.34
C LEU A 568 15.47 36.74 -14.74
N LYS A 569 16.27 35.87 -14.11
CA LYS A 569 16.20 34.42 -14.39
C LYS A 569 14.97 33.74 -13.78
N ALA A 570 14.42 34.30 -12.71
CA ALA A 570 13.14 33.90 -12.12
C ALA A 570 12.08 34.91 -12.58
N GLY A 571 10.99 34.44 -13.21
CA GLY A 571 9.87 35.31 -13.57
C GLY A 571 9.43 36.21 -12.40
N GLY A 572 9.02 37.44 -12.71
CA GLY A 572 8.62 38.40 -11.69
C GLY A 572 7.38 37.98 -10.90
N PHE A 573 7.08 38.69 -9.81
CA PHE A 573 5.85 38.49 -9.04
C PHE A 573 4.64 38.55 -9.99
N SER A 574 3.80 37.52 -9.94
CA SER A 574 2.54 37.44 -10.67
C SER A 574 1.45 38.29 -9.98
N VAL A 575 0.42 38.69 -10.74
CA VAL A 575 -0.72 39.41 -10.17
C VAL A 575 -1.43 38.54 -9.12
N ASP A 576 -1.53 37.23 -9.33
CA ASP A 576 -2.18 36.32 -8.39
C ASP A 576 -1.37 36.15 -7.09
N ALA A 577 -0.03 36.09 -7.15
CA ALA A 577 0.80 36.15 -5.96
C ALA A 577 0.58 37.45 -5.17
N CYS A 578 0.53 38.59 -5.87
CA CYS A 578 0.23 39.88 -5.25
C CYS A 578 -1.18 39.94 -4.64
N ARG A 579 -2.20 39.40 -5.32
CA ARG A 579 -3.57 39.29 -4.75
C ARG A 579 -3.57 38.48 -3.47
N SER A 580 -2.85 37.35 -3.45
CA SER A 580 -2.71 36.54 -2.24
C SER A 580 -1.97 37.30 -1.14
N MET A 581 -0.91 38.03 -1.45
CA MET A 581 -0.19 38.84 -0.45
C MET A 581 -1.05 39.97 0.12
N VAL A 582 -1.86 40.64 -0.72
CA VAL A 582 -2.81 41.65 -0.27
C VAL A 582 -3.80 41.02 0.70
N ALA A 583 -4.44 39.91 0.31
CA ALA A 583 -5.45 39.26 1.16
C ALA A 583 -4.89 38.73 2.50
N LEU A 584 -3.62 38.31 2.53
CA LEU A 584 -2.93 37.88 3.75
C LEU A 584 -2.55 39.02 4.71
N MET A 585 -2.53 40.26 4.20
CA MET A 585 -2.08 41.45 4.94
C MET A 585 -3.20 42.45 5.20
N ASP A 586 -4.30 42.36 4.45
CA ASP A 586 -5.47 43.21 4.55
C ASP A 586 -6.30 42.86 5.78
N THR A 587 -5.97 43.52 6.88
CA THR A 587 -6.71 43.43 8.14
C THR A 587 -8.01 44.23 8.12
N SER A 588 -8.17 45.10 7.12
CA SER A 588 -9.33 45.97 6.93
C SER A 588 -10.42 45.38 6.03
N VAL A 589 -10.13 44.26 5.34
CA VAL A 589 -11.02 43.57 4.39
C VAL A 589 -11.52 44.50 3.28
N THR A 590 -10.64 45.39 2.80
CA THR A 590 -10.91 46.36 1.72
C THR A 590 -10.56 45.80 0.34
N GLY A 591 -9.80 44.71 0.28
CA GLY A 591 -9.16 44.18 -0.92
C GLY A 591 -7.92 44.96 -1.35
N LYS A 592 -7.41 45.86 -0.51
CA LYS A 592 -6.25 46.73 -0.76
C LYS A 592 -5.41 46.91 0.49
N LEU A 593 -4.22 47.48 0.35
CA LEU A 593 -3.31 47.75 1.46
C LEU A 593 -3.27 49.23 1.80
N ASN A 594 -3.58 49.55 3.06
CA ASN A 594 -3.30 50.88 3.61
C ASN A 594 -1.80 51.03 3.96
N SER A 595 -1.38 52.24 4.33
CA SER A 595 0.03 52.55 4.62
C SER A 595 0.67 51.65 5.69
N GLN A 596 -0.08 51.29 6.74
CA GLN A 596 0.45 50.45 7.82
C GLN A 596 0.61 49.00 7.38
N GLU A 597 -0.39 48.46 6.68
CA GLU A 597 -0.36 47.10 6.14
C GLU A 597 0.75 46.93 5.11
N PHE A 598 0.93 47.92 4.23
CA PHE A 598 2.03 47.94 3.28
C PHE A 598 3.39 47.93 3.95
N VAL A 599 3.63 48.78 4.95
CA VAL A 599 4.92 48.81 5.67
C VAL A 599 5.21 47.47 6.35
N ARG A 600 4.19 46.81 6.89
CA ARG A 600 4.33 45.46 7.46
C ARG A 600 4.69 44.42 6.39
N LEU A 601 3.98 44.42 5.27
CA LEU A 601 4.27 43.51 4.15
C LEU A 601 5.69 43.72 3.64
N TRP A 602 6.09 44.98 3.43
CA TRP A 602 7.41 45.33 2.93
C TRP A 602 8.54 44.83 3.84
N LYS A 603 8.40 45.01 5.16
CA LYS A 603 9.36 44.49 6.14
C LYS A 603 9.51 42.96 6.02
N LYS A 604 8.39 42.24 5.85
CA LYS A 604 8.41 40.78 5.68
C LYS A 604 9.05 40.35 4.37
N VAL A 605 8.66 40.97 3.25
CA VAL A 605 9.22 40.69 1.92
C VAL A 605 10.74 40.84 1.91
N VAL A 606 11.26 41.93 2.47
CA VAL A 606 12.71 42.17 2.58
C VAL A 606 13.38 41.10 3.45
N THR A 607 12.80 40.79 4.61
CA THR A 607 13.34 39.76 5.51
C THR A 607 13.38 38.38 4.84
N TYR A 608 12.33 38.00 4.13
CA TYR A 608 12.25 36.71 3.44
C TYR A 608 13.16 36.66 2.22
N LYS A 609 13.36 37.78 1.52
CA LYS A 609 14.39 37.89 0.48
C LYS A 609 15.78 37.60 1.06
N ASP A 610 16.13 38.21 2.19
CA ASP A 610 17.45 38.02 2.80
C ASP A 610 17.65 36.55 3.25
N ILE A 611 16.61 35.93 3.82
CA ILE A 611 16.64 34.51 4.19
C ILE A 611 16.83 33.63 2.96
N PHE A 612 16.07 33.87 1.88
CA PHE A 612 16.17 33.13 0.63
C PHE A 612 17.61 33.08 0.12
N PHE A 613 18.25 34.24 -0.07
CA PHE A 613 19.61 34.30 -0.58
C PHE A 613 20.66 33.76 0.40
N ARG A 614 20.40 33.84 1.70
CA ARG A 614 21.27 33.23 2.71
C ARG A 614 21.21 31.70 2.68
N THR A 615 20.08 31.14 2.27
CA THR A 615 19.86 29.68 2.22
C THR A 615 20.03 29.06 0.84
N ASP A 616 20.06 29.85 -0.24
CA ASP A 616 20.49 29.43 -1.58
C ASP A 616 22.03 29.25 -1.60
N VAL A 617 22.49 28.21 -0.88
CA VAL A 617 23.91 27.86 -0.79
C VAL A 617 24.45 27.45 -2.16
N SER A 618 23.59 26.83 -2.98
CA SER A 618 23.90 26.44 -4.35
C SER A 618 24.04 27.62 -5.32
N ARG A 619 23.59 28.82 -4.93
CA ARG A 619 23.61 30.06 -5.74
C ARG A 619 22.91 29.89 -7.08
N THR A 620 21.83 29.11 -7.09
CA THR A 620 21.08 28.83 -8.32
C THR A 620 20.05 29.90 -8.63
N GLY A 621 19.75 30.80 -7.68
CA GLY A 621 18.61 31.71 -7.75
C GLY A 621 17.29 31.01 -7.43
N THR A 622 17.33 29.77 -6.93
CA THR A 622 16.18 28.95 -6.54
C THR A 622 16.52 28.15 -5.29
N LEU A 623 15.52 27.72 -4.51
CA LEU A 623 15.74 26.81 -3.39
C LEU A 623 15.39 25.38 -3.79
N SER A 624 16.34 24.47 -3.60
CA SER A 624 16.06 23.03 -3.48
C SER A 624 15.24 22.74 -2.22
N LEU A 625 14.70 21.53 -2.09
CA LEU A 625 13.94 21.13 -0.89
C LEU A 625 14.79 21.20 0.40
N SER A 626 16.06 20.83 0.33
CA SER A 626 16.99 20.95 1.47
C SER A 626 17.20 22.40 1.88
N GLU A 627 17.36 23.30 0.91
CA GLU A 627 17.52 24.73 1.16
C GLU A 627 16.22 25.35 1.67
N LEU A 628 15.06 24.90 1.17
CA LEU A 628 13.75 25.28 1.69
C LEU A 628 13.57 24.87 3.17
N ARG A 629 13.97 23.66 3.55
CA ARG A 629 13.94 23.22 4.96
C ARG A 629 14.78 24.15 5.83
N ASN A 630 15.98 24.48 5.38
CA ASN A 630 16.87 25.41 6.09
C ASN A 630 16.26 26.81 6.20
N ALA A 631 15.61 27.29 5.15
CA ALA A 631 14.91 28.57 5.14
C ALA A 631 13.77 28.62 6.17
N ILE A 632 12.93 27.57 6.23
CA ILE A 632 11.85 27.48 7.22
C ILE A 632 12.41 27.44 8.65
N MET A 633 13.51 26.73 8.88
CA MET A 633 14.20 26.73 10.17
C MET A 633 14.76 28.12 10.53
N ALA A 634 15.30 28.86 9.56
CA ALA A 634 15.79 30.23 9.76
C ALA A 634 14.67 31.22 10.11
N ILE A 635 13.43 30.94 9.68
CA ILE A 635 12.22 31.71 10.04
C ILE A 635 11.77 31.37 11.48
N GLY A 636 12.35 30.35 12.11
CA GLY A 636 12.00 29.91 13.47
C GLY A 636 10.84 28.92 13.52
N MET A 637 10.49 28.30 12.38
CA MET A 637 9.43 27.31 12.28
C MET A 637 10.01 25.91 12.00
N ARG A 638 9.27 24.87 12.37
CA ARG A 638 9.58 23.48 12.03
C ARG A 638 8.36 22.86 11.35
N VAL A 639 8.60 22.06 10.31
CA VAL A 639 7.56 21.36 9.55
C VAL A 639 7.96 19.90 9.38
N SER A 640 6.97 19.02 9.26
CA SER A 640 7.21 17.62 8.91
C SER A 640 7.66 17.46 7.46
N ASP A 641 8.27 16.33 7.13
CA ASP A 641 8.69 16.01 5.75
C ASP A 641 7.49 16.00 4.79
N ASP A 642 6.32 15.48 5.22
CA ASP A 642 5.08 15.51 4.44
C ASP A 642 4.61 16.93 4.13
N MET A 643 4.63 17.82 5.14
CA MET A 643 4.23 19.21 4.96
C MET A 643 5.22 19.93 4.02
N LEU A 644 6.53 19.69 4.20
CA LEU A 644 7.55 20.26 3.32
C LEU A 644 7.38 19.79 1.87
N ASN A 645 7.05 18.52 1.65
CA ASN A 645 6.76 17.96 0.34
C ASN A 645 5.52 18.62 -0.28
N LEU A 646 4.43 18.80 0.48
CA LEU A 646 3.23 19.50 0.01
C LEU A 646 3.50 20.97 -0.34
N MET A 647 4.34 21.64 0.45
CA MET A 647 4.79 23.01 0.16
C MET A 647 5.57 23.06 -1.16
N ALA A 648 6.52 22.15 -1.37
CA ALA A 648 7.28 22.08 -2.62
C ALA A 648 6.43 21.68 -3.82
N LEU A 649 5.45 20.77 -3.66
CA LEU A 649 4.52 20.40 -4.73
C LEU A 649 3.61 21.56 -5.14
N ARG A 650 3.18 22.39 -4.20
CA ARG A 650 2.26 23.52 -4.46
C ARG A 650 2.98 24.76 -4.97
N TYR A 651 4.16 25.07 -4.43
CA TYR A 651 4.88 26.32 -4.68
C TYR A 651 6.19 26.13 -5.47
N GLY A 652 6.66 24.90 -5.67
CA GLY A 652 7.83 24.63 -6.50
C GLY A 652 7.49 24.57 -7.98
N ALA A 653 8.51 24.77 -8.82
CA ALA A 653 8.44 24.47 -10.25
C ALA A 653 8.34 22.96 -10.50
N SER A 654 8.09 22.54 -11.74
CA SER A 654 8.07 21.12 -12.14
C SER A 654 9.37 20.37 -11.83
N THR A 655 10.47 21.09 -11.65
CA THR A 655 11.78 20.57 -11.24
C THR A 655 11.94 20.41 -9.72
N GLY A 656 10.95 20.79 -8.92
CA GLY A 656 11.00 20.80 -7.45
C GLY A 656 11.77 21.97 -6.84
N HIS A 657 12.32 22.87 -7.67
CA HIS A 657 13.01 24.08 -7.23
C HIS A 657 12.02 25.23 -7.02
N MET A 658 12.26 26.05 -5.99
CA MET A 658 11.38 27.15 -5.60
C MET A 658 11.98 28.52 -5.92
N THR A 659 11.23 29.34 -6.64
CA THR A 659 11.63 30.73 -6.95
C THR A 659 11.46 31.64 -5.73
N LEU A 660 12.09 32.82 -5.76
CA LEU A 660 11.95 33.84 -4.72
C LEU A 660 10.48 34.28 -4.51
N GLU A 661 9.74 34.50 -5.61
CA GLU A 661 8.30 34.82 -5.56
C GLU A 661 7.53 33.73 -4.81
N SER A 662 7.73 32.47 -5.20
CA SER A 662 7.01 31.34 -4.65
C SER A 662 7.35 31.11 -3.18
N PHE A 663 8.61 31.29 -2.82
CA PHE A 663 9.08 31.21 -1.43
C PHE A 663 8.43 32.29 -0.55
N ILE A 664 8.42 33.55 -0.99
CA ILE A 664 7.80 34.64 -0.22
C ILE A 664 6.29 34.40 -0.06
N SER A 665 5.62 33.97 -1.14
CA SER A 665 4.19 33.64 -1.12
C SER A 665 3.88 32.48 -0.17
N LEU A 666 4.69 31.43 -0.20
CA LEU A 666 4.58 30.27 0.68
C LEU A 666 4.73 30.68 2.15
N VAL A 667 5.80 31.40 2.49
CA VAL A 667 6.10 31.75 3.89
C VAL A 667 5.07 32.71 4.47
N LEU A 668 4.63 33.71 3.69
CA LEU A 668 3.56 34.61 4.12
C LEU A 668 2.27 33.84 4.41
N ARG A 669 1.87 32.92 3.52
CA ARG A 669 0.69 32.09 3.73
C ARG A 669 0.86 31.18 4.95
N PHE A 670 2.00 30.50 5.06
CA PHE A 670 2.26 29.56 6.14
C PHE A 670 2.23 30.23 7.51
N GLU A 671 2.87 31.39 7.65
CA GLU A 671 2.86 32.16 8.90
C GLU A 671 1.44 32.66 9.25
N CYS A 672 0.67 33.11 8.25
CA CYS A 672 -0.72 33.54 8.45
C CYS A 672 -1.60 32.38 8.91
N MET A 673 -1.57 31.25 8.21
CA MET A 673 -2.34 30.05 8.57
C MET A 673 -1.97 29.54 9.97
N TYR A 674 -0.68 29.57 10.31
CA TYR A 674 -0.21 29.18 11.64
C TYR A 674 -0.73 30.13 12.74
N LYS A 675 -0.76 31.45 12.47
CA LYS A 675 -1.32 32.44 13.39
C LYS A 675 -2.82 32.27 13.58
N ILE A 676 -3.57 32.04 12.50
CA ILE A 676 -5.02 31.77 12.55
C ILE A 676 -5.27 30.53 13.40
N PHE A 677 -4.55 29.43 13.14
CA PHE A 677 -4.70 28.22 13.94
C PHE A 677 -4.40 28.47 15.42
N LYS A 678 -3.31 29.18 15.76
CA LYS A 678 -2.99 29.50 17.16
C LYS A 678 -4.04 30.37 17.85
N GLN A 679 -4.69 31.27 17.12
CA GLN A 679 -5.70 32.17 17.69
C GLN A 679 -7.08 31.51 17.85
N LEU A 680 -7.41 30.56 16.98
CA LEU A 680 -8.73 29.92 16.92
C LEU A 680 -8.75 28.48 17.48
N SER A 681 -7.60 27.91 17.84
CA SER A 681 -7.50 26.55 18.40
C SER A 681 -7.38 26.54 19.93
N ASP A 682 -7.67 25.38 20.52
CA ASP A 682 -7.37 25.05 21.92
C ASP A 682 -5.91 24.56 22.12
N GLY A 683 -5.05 24.73 21.10
CA GLY A 683 -3.69 24.20 21.06
C GLY A 683 -3.55 22.83 20.38
N MET A 684 -4.63 22.08 20.22
CA MET A 684 -4.62 20.77 19.54
C MET A 684 -5.62 20.70 18.37
N THR A 685 -6.78 21.31 18.52
CA THR A 685 -7.88 21.28 17.55
C THR A 685 -8.50 22.66 17.35
N MET A 686 -8.96 22.93 16.12
CA MET A 686 -9.67 24.15 15.75
C MET A 686 -11.09 23.77 15.32
N ALA A 687 -12.10 24.29 15.99
CA ALA A 687 -13.50 24.08 15.67
C ALA A 687 -14.05 25.29 14.89
N LEU A 688 -14.53 25.05 13.67
CA LEU A 688 -15.10 26.08 12.81
C LEU A 688 -16.49 25.64 12.32
N ARG A 689 -17.42 26.58 12.21
CA ARG A 689 -18.64 26.41 11.42
C ARG A 689 -18.30 26.40 9.94
N GLU A 690 -19.18 25.84 9.12
CA GLU A 690 -19.00 25.77 7.67
C GLU A 690 -18.72 27.14 7.06
N SER A 691 -19.48 28.17 7.46
CA SER A 691 -19.27 29.55 6.99
C SER A 691 -17.90 30.10 7.38
N GLU A 692 -17.44 29.86 8.60
CA GLU A 692 -16.14 30.30 9.10
C GLU A 692 -14.98 29.64 8.35
N TRP A 693 -15.08 28.32 8.11
CA TRP A 693 -14.13 27.59 7.28
C TRP A 693 -14.08 28.13 5.85
N MET A 694 -15.24 28.41 5.26
CA MET A 694 -15.33 28.97 3.90
C MET A 694 -14.73 30.38 3.82
N TYR A 695 -14.97 31.25 4.80
CA TYR A 695 -14.39 32.60 4.82
C TYR A 695 -12.86 32.56 4.89
N ILE A 696 -12.30 31.75 5.80
CA ILE A 696 -10.85 31.60 5.94
C ILE A 696 -10.25 30.99 4.67
N SER A 697 -10.87 29.95 4.12
CA SER A 697 -10.31 29.22 2.98
C SER A 697 -10.39 29.97 1.66
N MET A 698 -11.41 30.81 1.47
CA MET A 698 -11.64 31.52 0.21
C MET A 698 -10.96 32.89 0.15
N TYR A 699 -10.79 33.57 1.29
CA TYR A 699 -10.22 34.91 1.32
C TYR A 699 -8.76 34.93 1.77
N THR A 700 -8.38 34.10 2.75
CA THR A 700 -7.01 34.05 3.29
C THR A 700 -6.12 33.09 2.53
#